data_AF-A0A3E0NK97-F1
#
_entry.id   AF-A0A3E0NK97-F1
#
_cell.length_a   1.000
_cell.length_b   1.000
_cell.length_c   1.000
_cell.angle_alpha   90.00
_cell.angle_beta   90.00
_cell.angle_gamma   90.00
#
_symmetry.space_group_name_H-M   'P 1'
#
loop_
_entity.id
_entity.type
_entity.pdbx_description
1 polymer ?
#
loop_
_entity_poly.entity_id
_entity_poly.type
_entity_poly.pdbx_seq_one_letter_code
_entity_poly.pdbx_strand_id
1 'polypeptide(L)'
;MPQPSIRRRPPAPRQIGWRAALGPDRVPASATAGDRRSAGAARPGRSVGTVEPVLSSRPMCRHVLRLRALVVLLVGVGSGVVAAAQPPAIGLGVETTVDGGTTDSTDSAAYHFALAKLHAADGEFEAAEEQLERAIALDPDSAVLRVDLARLLASLRRLEDARAQARAAIELAPDDPDALRTMGQILWSLGRSQPALLEQARETLERLRAVEPDELQGMVALAQLYEQLGRSDDAISLYRDLVSRNVDNAQLKRMLIEALSRSGRSEEARAELQEMLRIEQESSESRMALAELEAEKGNHAEAIRLVEEGDERLRQIPAVRSFLSEQYLQHSSAPGLSSDQRRSDLERALEIVRSLPDEEKGPGLFRLEGTALRRLGRVEEAVGLYQALVDERPEEPWSHLLLSGLYEAMGQLVEASSVLEAASERFAGQPSMRLDLVGRLLWIDRQRGSWQRVLQWSDQLLGALDGEARDAVVELRVEALSALERHDEALRLVRAEAKRRGDGSGAATGSVPHALLEADALAAAGRRREALKVLRAAPLAGDEDPATQLQVARLLVELEEEGEAAERVLELAAADTLPARFMAGQFFSATGRFDEALPHLRRALEIALEEERDDVRADTHFWLGQALERTGEVDQAARQFREVLKLRPDDTTAMNYLGYMWAEAGVELEAALQLVERAVQIEPENGSYVDSLGWALFRLGRFEEARASLERASQLSPGNAVILEHLGDVYRATGELDAAAELYRKAYEIEDPENLESVERKLRELESMTESTPRVRR
;
A
#
# COMPACT_ATOMS: atom_id res chain seq x y z
N MET A 1 57.86 35.94 -3.03
CA MET A 1 57.10 34.84 -2.42
C MET A 1 57.24 34.91 -0.90
N PRO A 2 56.15 35.20 -0.17
CA PRO A 2 55.98 34.83 1.22
C PRO A 2 54.83 33.80 1.38
N GLN A 3 54.98 32.89 2.34
CA GLN A 3 54.04 31.80 2.62
C GLN A 3 52.67 32.30 3.11
N PRO A 4 51.55 31.63 2.78
CA PRO A 4 50.25 31.94 3.35
C PRO A 4 50.07 31.24 4.71
N SER A 5 49.49 32.03 5.61
CA SER A 5 49.10 31.75 7.00
C SER A 5 48.30 30.46 7.21
N ILE A 6 48.73 29.66 8.19
CA ILE A 6 47.95 28.56 8.77
C ILE A 6 46.75 29.17 9.53
N ARG A 7 45.55 29.07 8.96
CA ARG A 7 44.30 29.24 9.72
C ARG A 7 44.12 27.99 10.60
N ARG A 8 44.17 28.16 11.92
CA ARG A 8 43.78 27.12 12.88
C ARG A 8 42.29 26.81 12.68
N ARG A 9 41.96 25.53 12.47
CA ARG A 9 40.58 25.02 12.57
C ARG A 9 40.07 25.24 14.01
N PRO A 10 38.80 25.63 14.22
CA PRO A 10 38.19 25.60 15.54
C PRO A 10 38.07 24.14 16.03
N PRO A 11 38.05 23.88 17.35
CA PRO A 11 37.87 22.53 17.88
C PRO A 11 36.49 21.97 17.49
N ALA A 12 36.46 20.67 17.17
CA ALA A 12 35.23 19.96 16.85
C ALA A 12 34.24 19.97 18.04
N PRO A 13 32.92 20.11 17.80
CA PRO A 13 31.92 19.93 18.85
C PRO A 13 31.96 18.48 19.37
N ARG A 14 31.74 18.33 20.68
CA ARG A 14 31.83 17.06 21.42
C ARG A 14 30.66 16.16 21.04
N GLN A 15 30.97 14.89 20.78
CA GLN A 15 30.02 13.82 20.45
C GLN A 15 29.32 13.33 21.73
N ILE A 16 27.98 13.30 21.73
CA ILE A 16 27.14 12.69 22.77
C ILE A 16 26.31 11.61 22.07
N GLY A 17 26.49 10.36 22.48
CA GLY A 17 25.88 9.19 21.84
C GLY A 17 24.53 8.81 22.45
N TRP A 18 23.65 8.28 21.61
CA TRP A 18 22.38 7.66 22.02
C TRP A 18 22.35 6.19 21.59
N ARG A 19 22.68 5.27 22.50
CA ARG A 19 22.46 3.83 22.35
C ARG A 19 21.16 3.31 22.96
N ALA A 20 20.34 4.16 23.58
CA ALA A 20 19.15 3.75 24.34
C ALA A 20 17.96 3.16 23.53
N ALA A 21 18.08 2.99 22.21
CA ALA A 21 16.99 2.41 21.41
C ALA A 21 17.16 0.91 21.09
N LEU A 22 18.37 0.32 21.17
CA LEU A 22 18.63 -1.04 20.66
C LEU A 22 19.80 -1.75 21.40
N GLY A 23 19.52 -2.48 22.48
CA GLY A 23 20.47 -3.47 23.05
C GLY A 23 20.26 -3.74 24.55
N PRO A 24 20.43 -4.99 25.03
CA PRO A 24 20.25 -5.33 26.44
C PRO A 24 21.45 -4.89 27.28
N ASP A 25 21.17 -4.54 28.54
CA ASP A 25 22.14 -4.13 29.56
C ASP A 25 23.40 -5.02 29.60
N ARG A 26 24.57 -4.39 29.41
CA ARG A 26 25.87 -4.99 29.73
C ARG A 26 26.08 -4.92 31.24
N VAL A 27 26.03 -6.06 31.93
CA VAL A 27 26.53 -6.18 33.30
C VAL A 27 28.06 -6.34 33.26
N PRO A 28 28.87 -5.54 33.99
CA PRO A 28 30.30 -5.75 34.06
C PRO A 28 30.64 -7.01 34.88
N ALA A 29 31.49 -7.86 34.31
CA ALA A 29 32.06 -9.01 34.98
C ALA A 29 32.97 -8.56 36.14
N SER A 30 32.65 -8.97 37.37
CA SER A 30 33.62 -9.02 38.46
C SER A 30 33.78 -10.45 38.97
N ALA A 31 35.03 -10.89 38.99
CA ALA A 31 35.45 -12.20 39.48
C ALA A 31 35.47 -12.22 41.02
N THR A 32 35.00 -13.30 41.65
CA THR A 32 35.76 -14.10 42.64
C THR A 32 34.96 -15.33 43.08
N ALA A 33 35.70 -16.38 43.41
CA ALA A 33 35.22 -17.74 43.68
C ALA A 33 34.55 -17.91 45.07
N GLY A 34 33.71 -18.94 45.18
CA GLY A 34 33.68 -19.78 46.38
C GLY A 34 32.36 -19.85 47.19
N ASP A 35 31.79 -21.07 47.18
CA ASP A 35 31.09 -21.75 48.28
C ASP A 35 29.60 -21.47 48.63
N ARG A 36 28.81 -22.53 48.38
CA ARG A 36 27.76 -23.19 49.20
C ARG A 36 26.54 -22.42 49.78
N ARG A 37 25.38 -22.95 49.36
CA ARG A 37 24.19 -23.39 50.13
C ARG A 37 23.22 -22.35 50.75
N SER A 38 21.97 -22.51 50.29
CA SER A 38 20.69 -22.62 51.03
C SER A 38 19.83 -21.39 51.36
N ALA A 39 18.54 -21.57 51.04
CA ALA A 39 17.31 -21.12 51.70
C ALA A 39 16.79 -19.67 51.50
N GLY A 40 15.77 -19.59 50.63
CA GLY A 40 14.42 -19.06 50.90
C GLY A 40 14.22 -17.72 51.60
N ALA A 41 13.69 -16.73 50.87
CA ALA A 41 12.67 -15.80 51.36
C ALA A 41 12.01 -15.06 50.18
N ALA A 42 10.68 -15.05 50.15
CA ALA A 42 9.84 -14.32 49.20
C ALA A 42 9.86 -12.80 49.47
N ARG A 43 9.83 -11.99 48.40
CA ARG A 43 9.47 -10.56 48.43
C ARG A 43 8.70 -10.15 47.16
N PRO A 44 7.85 -9.11 47.24
CA PRO A 44 6.67 -8.92 46.40
C PRO A 44 6.96 -8.24 45.05
N GLY A 45 6.03 -8.45 44.11
CA GLY A 45 6.12 -8.06 42.71
C GLY A 45 6.32 -6.56 42.47
N ARG A 46 7.33 -6.26 41.65
CA ARG A 46 7.45 -5.01 40.89
C ARG A 46 6.95 -5.30 39.47
N SER A 47 6.00 -4.47 39.02
CA SER A 47 5.58 -4.37 37.62
C SER A 47 6.76 -3.91 36.78
N VAL A 48 7.35 -4.84 36.04
CA VAL A 48 8.32 -4.53 34.99
C VAL A 48 7.49 -4.08 33.78
N GLY A 49 7.61 -2.80 33.44
CA GLY A 49 7.10 -2.28 32.17
C GLY A 49 7.79 -3.02 31.04
N THR A 50 7.00 -3.67 30.19
CA THR A 50 7.46 -4.32 28.96
C THR A 50 7.96 -3.25 28.00
N VAL A 51 9.28 -3.08 27.93
CA VAL A 51 9.94 -2.37 26.83
C VAL A 51 10.14 -3.39 25.71
N GLU A 52 9.37 -3.25 24.62
CA GLU A 52 9.61 -4.01 23.39
C GLU A 52 10.99 -3.67 22.82
N PRO A 53 11.82 -4.65 22.41
CA PRO A 53 13.02 -4.36 21.65
C PRO A 53 12.61 -3.92 20.23
N VAL A 54 13.03 -2.71 19.83
CA VAL A 54 12.81 -2.11 18.51
C VAL A 54 13.68 -2.81 17.44
N LEU A 55 13.63 -4.14 17.32
CA LEU A 55 14.26 -4.91 16.23
C LEU A 55 13.27 -5.83 15.50
N SER A 56 11.97 -5.54 15.60
CA SER A 56 10.92 -6.23 14.84
C SER A 56 10.51 -5.50 13.56
N SER A 57 11.39 -4.73 12.92
CA SER A 57 11.17 -4.26 11.54
C SER A 57 11.55 -5.33 10.52
N ARG A 58 10.86 -6.48 10.57
CA ARG A 58 10.61 -7.24 9.33
C ARG A 58 9.87 -6.28 8.38
N PRO A 59 10.05 -6.32 7.05
CA PRO A 59 9.17 -5.58 6.15
C PRO A 59 7.73 -6.09 6.31
N MET A 60 6.99 -5.46 7.23
CA MET A 60 5.65 -5.84 7.69
C MET A 60 4.53 -5.39 6.74
N CYS A 61 4.85 -4.76 5.61
CA CYS A 61 3.84 -4.30 4.65
C CYS A 61 3.28 -5.41 3.74
N ARG A 62 3.91 -6.59 3.61
CA ARG A 62 3.41 -7.63 2.68
C ARG A 62 2.36 -8.58 3.27
N HIS A 63 2.34 -8.80 4.58
CA HIS A 63 1.50 -9.86 5.20
C HIS A 63 0.21 -9.31 5.83
N VAL A 64 0.22 -8.08 6.34
CA VAL A 64 -0.99 -7.40 6.87
C VAL A 64 -1.91 -6.93 5.74
N LEU A 65 -1.35 -6.52 4.60
CA LEU A 65 -2.11 -6.26 3.37
C LEU A 65 -2.70 -7.56 2.78
N ARG A 66 -2.07 -8.73 2.98
CA ARG A 66 -2.58 -10.02 2.47
C ARG A 66 -3.84 -10.49 3.20
N LEU A 67 -3.93 -10.32 4.52
CA LEU A 67 -5.17 -10.63 5.26
C LEU A 67 -6.33 -9.69 4.86
N ARG A 68 -6.04 -8.42 4.54
CA ARG A 68 -7.03 -7.48 3.95
C ARG A 68 -7.39 -7.82 2.50
N ALA A 69 -6.42 -8.24 1.68
CA ALA A 69 -6.64 -8.57 0.27
C ALA A 69 -7.39 -9.91 0.07
N LEU A 70 -7.19 -10.88 0.97
CA LEU A 70 -7.85 -12.19 0.88
C LEU A 70 -9.36 -12.11 1.16
N VAL A 71 -9.81 -11.14 1.97
CA VAL A 71 -11.23 -10.91 2.28
C VAL A 71 -11.93 -10.07 1.19
N VAL A 72 -11.20 -9.20 0.48
CA VAL A 72 -11.74 -8.42 -0.66
C VAL A 72 -11.91 -9.27 -1.92
N LEU A 73 -11.22 -10.41 -2.05
CA LEU A 73 -11.28 -11.30 -3.22
C LEU A 73 -12.47 -12.27 -3.25
N LEU A 74 -13.41 -12.19 -2.29
CA LEU A 74 -14.60 -13.06 -2.22
C LEU A 74 -15.95 -12.36 -2.41
N VAL A 75 -15.98 -11.04 -2.69
CA VAL A 75 -17.21 -10.33 -3.08
C VAL A 75 -16.93 -9.41 -4.26
N GLY A 76 -17.02 -9.97 -5.46
CA GLY A 76 -16.82 -9.26 -6.72
C GLY A 76 -17.53 -9.94 -7.89
N VAL A 77 -18.79 -10.34 -7.69
CA VAL A 77 -19.69 -10.71 -8.80
C VAL A 77 -20.90 -9.81 -8.72
N GLY A 78 -20.90 -8.77 -9.55
CA GLY A 78 -21.95 -7.75 -9.61
C GLY A 78 -22.08 -7.19 -11.01
N SER A 79 -22.66 -8.00 -11.90
CA SER A 79 -23.69 -7.57 -12.85
C SER A 79 -23.38 -6.39 -13.79
N GLY A 80 -22.49 -6.60 -14.75
CA GLY A 80 -22.51 -5.84 -16.01
C GLY A 80 -23.53 -6.45 -16.97
N VAL A 81 -24.78 -5.96 -16.94
CA VAL A 81 -25.76 -6.24 -17.98
C VAL A 81 -25.30 -5.50 -19.25
N VAL A 82 -24.68 -6.22 -20.19
CA VAL A 82 -24.47 -5.72 -21.54
C VAL A 82 -25.84 -5.67 -22.20
N ALA A 83 -26.44 -4.47 -22.24
CA ALA A 83 -27.58 -4.20 -23.09
C ALA A 83 -27.14 -4.39 -24.54
N ALA A 84 -27.63 -5.46 -25.18
CA ALA A 84 -27.47 -5.67 -26.61
C ALA A 84 -28.21 -4.55 -27.36
N ALA A 85 -27.47 -3.53 -27.81
CA ALA A 85 -27.98 -2.55 -28.74
C ALA A 85 -28.24 -3.24 -30.09
N GLN A 86 -29.50 -3.24 -30.53
CA GLN A 86 -29.87 -3.57 -31.90
C GLN A 86 -29.21 -2.55 -32.85
N PRO A 87 -28.62 -2.99 -33.98
CA PRO A 87 -28.15 -2.05 -34.99
C PRO A 87 -29.35 -1.34 -35.66
N PRO A 88 -29.20 -0.07 -36.08
CA PRO A 88 -30.28 0.65 -36.74
C PRO A 88 -30.61 0.01 -38.09
N ALA A 89 -31.91 -0.12 -38.38
CA ALA A 89 -32.41 -0.47 -39.69
C ALA A 89 -32.04 0.64 -40.68
N ILE A 90 -31.11 0.38 -41.59
CA ILE A 90 -30.81 1.27 -42.72
C ILE A 90 -31.51 0.71 -43.95
N GLY A 91 -32.55 1.42 -44.39
CA GLY A 91 -33.13 1.25 -45.71
C GLY A 91 -32.12 1.70 -46.75
N LEU A 92 -31.72 0.77 -47.63
CA LEU A 92 -30.88 1.09 -48.78
C LEU A 92 -31.78 1.21 -50.01
N GLY A 93 -31.87 2.45 -50.51
CA GLY A 93 -32.36 2.73 -51.85
C GLY A 93 -31.41 2.12 -52.87
N VAL A 94 -31.94 1.24 -53.72
CA VAL A 94 -31.20 0.63 -54.83
C VAL A 94 -31.61 1.36 -56.11
N GLU A 95 -30.70 2.16 -56.67
CA GLU A 95 -30.75 2.51 -58.09
C GLU A 95 -30.16 1.35 -58.89
N THR A 96 -31.03 0.55 -59.52
CA THR A 96 -30.63 -0.44 -60.53
C THR A 96 -30.95 0.08 -61.92
N THR A 97 -29.92 0.44 -62.67
CA THR A 97 -30.00 0.51 -64.12
C THR A 97 -30.05 -0.92 -64.66
N VAL A 98 -31.25 -1.38 -65.03
CA VAL A 98 -31.46 -2.66 -65.72
C VAL A 98 -31.59 -2.38 -67.22
N ASP A 99 -30.61 -2.82 -68.01
CA ASP A 99 -30.75 -2.90 -69.47
C ASP A 99 -31.51 -4.18 -69.84
N GLY A 100 -32.51 -4.03 -70.72
CA GLY A 100 -33.55 -5.01 -70.95
C GLY A 100 -33.14 -6.13 -71.91
N GLY A 101 -33.19 -7.37 -71.41
CA GLY A 101 -33.11 -8.58 -72.22
C GLY A 101 -33.92 -9.70 -71.60
N THR A 102 -35.09 -9.98 -72.17
CA THR A 102 -36.09 -10.95 -71.69
C THR A 102 -35.70 -12.40 -71.94
N THR A 103 -35.52 -13.18 -70.87
CA THR A 103 -35.71 -14.65 -70.81
C THR A 103 -36.24 -15.04 -69.43
N ASP A 104 -37.17 -15.98 -69.37
CA ASP A 104 -37.90 -16.52 -68.19
C ASP A 104 -37.24 -16.24 -66.82
N SER A 105 -37.86 -15.34 -66.04
CA SER A 105 -37.23 -14.63 -64.93
C SER A 105 -37.42 -15.26 -63.54
N THR A 106 -37.63 -16.58 -63.44
CA THR A 106 -37.89 -17.27 -62.15
C THR A 106 -36.85 -18.31 -61.73
N ASP A 107 -35.78 -18.51 -62.51
CA ASP A 107 -34.70 -19.48 -62.20
C ASP A 107 -33.32 -18.89 -62.56
N SER A 108 -33.10 -17.63 -62.19
CA SER A 108 -31.80 -16.94 -62.32
C SER A 108 -31.16 -16.74 -60.96
N ALA A 109 -29.82 -16.67 -60.90
CA ALA A 109 -29.10 -16.42 -59.65
C ALA A 109 -29.56 -15.11 -58.97
N ALA A 110 -29.81 -14.06 -59.76
CA ALA A 110 -30.34 -12.78 -59.26
C ALA A 110 -31.76 -12.90 -58.68
N TYR A 111 -32.63 -13.72 -59.28
CA TYR A 111 -33.96 -14.00 -58.75
C TYR A 111 -33.89 -14.70 -57.40
N HIS A 112 -33.11 -15.78 -57.30
CA HIS A 112 -32.95 -16.52 -56.04
C HIS A 112 -32.25 -15.70 -54.95
N PHE A 113 -31.30 -14.84 -55.32
CA PHE A 113 -30.67 -13.90 -54.39
C PHE A 113 -31.68 -12.88 -53.82
N ALA A 114 -32.51 -12.27 -54.67
CA ALA A 114 -33.55 -11.35 -54.22
C ALA A 114 -34.56 -12.05 -53.30
N LEU A 115 -34.96 -13.29 -53.62
CA LEU A 115 -35.86 -14.08 -52.79
C LEU A 115 -35.22 -14.42 -51.43
N ALA A 116 -33.92 -14.74 -51.40
CA ALA A 116 -33.20 -14.97 -50.16
C ALA A 116 -33.18 -13.72 -49.26
N LYS A 117 -32.98 -12.53 -49.84
CA LYS A 117 -33.03 -11.26 -49.10
C LYS A 117 -34.42 -10.99 -48.51
N LEU A 118 -35.49 -11.33 -49.23
CA LEU A 118 -36.87 -11.20 -48.75
C LEU A 118 -37.14 -12.17 -47.59
N HIS A 119 -36.81 -13.45 -47.73
CA HIS A 119 -36.95 -14.43 -46.65
C HIS A 119 -36.15 -14.03 -45.41
N ALA A 120 -34.92 -13.52 -45.58
CA ALA A 120 -34.10 -13.03 -44.46
C ALA A 120 -34.73 -11.82 -43.75
N ALA A 121 -35.39 -10.92 -44.50
CA ALA A 121 -36.11 -9.78 -43.92
C ALA A 121 -37.37 -10.22 -43.14
N ASP A 122 -38.03 -11.28 -43.58
CA ASP A 122 -39.19 -11.88 -42.92
C ASP A 122 -38.80 -12.81 -41.75
N GLY A 123 -37.50 -13.00 -41.50
CA GLY A 123 -36.96 -13.86 -40.43
C GLY A 123 -36.99 -15.35 -40.75
N GLU A 124 -37.27 -15.72 -42.01
CA GLU A 124 -37.29 -17.09 -42.52
C GLU A 124 -35.87 -17.52 -42.95
N PHE A 125 -34.98 -17.68 -41.97
CA PHE A 125 -33.54 -17.84 -42.23
C PHE A 125 -33.18 -19.14 -42.95
N GLU A 126 -33.88 -20.24 -42.71
CA GLU A 126 -33.67 -21.51 -43.41
C GLU A 126 -34.06 -21.40 -44.90
N ALA A 127 -35.18 -20.72 -45.19
CA ALA A 127 -35.60 -20.46 -46.56
C ALA A 127 -34.62 -19.51 -47.26
N ALA A 128 -34.12 -18.49 -46.56
CA ALA A 128 -33.10 -17.60 -47.08
C ALA A 128 -31.79 -18.33 -47.41
N GLU A 129 -31.36 -19.27 -46.57
CA GLU A 129 -30.18 -20.11 -46.81
C GLU A 129 -30.37 -20.97 -48.06
N GLU A 130 -31.50 -21.68 -48.18
CA GLU A 130 -31.80 -22.51 -49.36
C GLU A 130 -31.77 -21.70 -50.65
N GLN A 131 -32.36 -20.50 -50.63
CA GLN A 131 -32.35 -19.63 -51.81
C GLN A 131 -30.97 -19.08 -52.14
N LEU A 132 -30.13 -18.77 -51.14
CA LEU A 132 -28.73 -18.38 -51.35
C LEU A 132 -27.89 -19.53 -51.92
N GLU A 133 -28.05 -20.74 -51.40
CA GLU A 133 -27.37 -21.93 -51.93
C GLU A 133 -27.77 -22.20 -53.39
N ARG A 134 -29.04 -22.03 -53.72
CA ARG A 134 -29.53 -22.16 -55.10
C ARG A 134 -29.00 -21.06 -56.01
N ALA A 135 -28.89 -19.83 -55.52
CA ALA A 135 -28.25 -18.73 -56.25
C ALA A 135 -26.76 -19.04 -56.53
N ILE A 136 -26.02 -19.56 -55.54
CA ILE A 136 -24.62 -19.96 -55.69
C ILE A 136 -24.47 -21.16 -56.63
N ALA A 137 -25.41 -22.11 -56.64
CA ALA A 137 -25.38 -23.24 -57.58
C ALA A 137 -25.54 -22.78 -59.04
N LEU A 138 -26.31 -21.70 -59.27
CA LEU A 138 -26.52 -21.10 -60.59
C LEU A 138 -25.36 -20.17 -60.99
N ASP A 139 -24.68 -19.55 -60.03
CA ASP A 139 -23.50 -18.70 -60.25
C ASP A 139 -22.38 -19.00 -59.21
N PRO A 140 -21.58 -20.08 -59.43
CA PRO A 140 -20.60 -20.55 -58.44
C PRO A 140 -19.41 -19.61 -58.21
N ASP A 141 -19.15 -18.72 -59.18
CA ASP A 141 -18.01 -17.80 -59.21
C ASP A 141 -18.34 -16.43 -58.59
N SER A 142 -19.56 -16.26 -58.06
CA SER A 142 -19.98 -15.03 -57.39
C SER A 142 -19.48 -14.95 -55.94
N ALA A 143 -18.47 -14.10 -55.72
CA ALA A 143 -17.99 -13.79 -54.38
C ALA A 143 -19.08 -13.14 -53.50
N VAL A 144 -19.90 -12.26 -54.08
CA VAL A 144 -20.98 -11.53 -53.37
C VAL A 144 -21.98 -12.50 -52.75
N LEU A 145 -22.46 -13.50 -53.51
CA LEU A 145 -23.40 -14.49 -52.99
C LEU A 145 -22.81 -15.30 -51.83
N ARG A 146 -21.52 -15.63 -51.90
CA ARG A 146 -20.81 -16.36 -50.83
C ARG A 146 -20.61 -15.50 -49.58
N VAL A 147 -20.33 -14.20 -49.74
CA VAL A 147 -20.28 -13.25 -48.62
C VAL A 147 -21.63 -13.16 -47.91
N ASP A 148 -22.71 -13.04 -48.67
CA ASP A 148 -24.05 -12.95 -48.10
C ASP A 148 -24.48 -14.22 -47.38
N LEU A 149 -24.16 -15.41 -47.94
CA LEU A 149 -24.36 -16.68 -47.24
C LEU A 149 -23.51 -16.76 -45.96
N ALA A 150 -22.24 -16.32 -46.00
CA ALA A 150 -21.38 -16.30 -44.83
C ALA A 150 -21.96 -15.42 -43.71
N ARG A 151 -22.49 -14.23 -44.03
CA ARG A 151 -23.13 -13.33 -43.05
C ARG A 151 -24.40 -13.95 -42.46
N LEU A 152 -25.25 -14.57 -43.29
CA LEU A 152 -26.44 -15.27 -42.83
C LEU A 152 -26.08 -16.39 -41.84
N LEU A 153 -25.14 -17.26 -42.21
CA LEU A 153 -24.65 -18.35 -41.34
C LEU A 153 -24.03 -17.83 -40.03
N ALA A 154 -23.29 -16.72 -40.08
CA ALA A 154 -22.74 -16.08 -38.89
C ALA A 154 -23.84 -15.56 -37.95
N SER A 155 -24.91 -14.98 -38.50
CA SER A 155 -26.07 -14.54 -37.72
C SER A 155 -26.79 -15.71 -37.03
N LEU A 156 -26.80 -16.88 -37.67
CA LEU A 156 -27.30 -18.15 -37.13
C LEU A 156 -26.32 -18.85 -36.17
N ARG A 157 -25.20 -18.20 -35.81
CA ARG A 157 -24.13 -18.74 -34.94
C ARG A 157 -23.42 -19.98 -35.50
N ARG A 158 -23.58 -20.28 -36.80
CA ARG A 158 -22.86 -21.35 -37.53
C ARG A 158 -21.52 -20.84 -38.06
N LEU A 159 -20.65 -20.46 -37.12
CA LEU A 159 -19.42 -19.70 -37.41
C LEU A 159 -18.39 -20.46 -38.27
N GLU A 160 -18.33 -21.79 -38.18
CA GLU A 160 -17.41 -22.61 -39.00
C GLU A 160 -17.86 -22.71 -40.46
N ASP A 161 -19.17 -22.91 -40.70
CA ASP A 161 -19.75 -22.90 -42.05
C ASP A 161 -19.62 -21.50 -42.67
N ALA A 162 -19.88 -20.46 -41.87
CA ALA A 162 -19.70 -19.07 -42.26
C ALA A 162 -18.24 -18.78 -42.67
N ARG A 163 -17.27 -19.29 -41.90
CA ARG A 163 -15.84 -19.17 -42.21
C ARG A 163 -15.50 -19.84 -43.54
N ALA A 164 -16.07 -21.01 -43.82
CA ALA A 164 -15.85 -21.71 -45.09
C ALA A 164 -16.37 -20.91 -46.29
N GLN A 165 -17.57 -20.34 -46.19
CA GLN A 165 -18.14 -19.51 -47.25
C GLN A 165 -17.39 -18.19 -47.44
N ALA A 166 -17.00 -17.52 -46.36
CA ALA A 166 -16.17 -16.31 -46.42
C ALA A 166 -14.79 -16.59 -47.05
N ARG A 167 -14.21 -17.77 -46.79
CA ARG A 167 -12.95 -18.19 -47.42
C ARG A 167 -13.12 -18.37 -48.93
N ALA A 168 -14.18 -19.07 -49.34
CA ALA A 168 -14.48 -19.28 -50.75
C ALA A 168 -14.73 -17.94 -51.48
N ALA A 169 -15.35 -16.95 -50.82
CA ALA A 169 -15.48 -15.60 -51.36
C ALA A 169 -14.11 -14.92 -51.59
N ILE A 170 -13.19 -15.00 -50.62
CA ILE A 170 -11.82 -14.45 -50.75
C ILE A 170 -11.02 -15.19 -51.83
N GLU A 171 -11.22 -16.49 -52.02
CA GLU A 171 -10.54 -17.25 -53.08
C GLU A 171 -10.97 -16.79 -54.49
N LEU A 172 -12.23 -16.38 -54.65
CA LEU A 172 -12.75 -15.82 -55.91
C LEU A 172 -12.36 -14.36 -56.11
N ALA A 173 -12.40 -13.55 -55.06
CA ALA A 173 -12.05 -12.14 -55.07
C ALA A 173 -11.13 -11.79 -53.88
N PRO A 174 -9.80 -11.94 -54.05
CA PRO A 174 -8.83 -11.81 -52.96
C PRO A 174 -8.82 -10.46 -52.24
N ASP A 175 -9.14 -9.39 -52.97
CA ASP A 175 -9.13 -8.01 -52.49
C ASP A 175 -10.55 -7.43 -52.38
N ASP A 176 -11.58 -8.28 -52.30
CA ASP A 176 -12.96 -7.80 -52.04
C ASP A 176 -13.08 -7.34 -50.56
N PRO A 177 -13.36 -6.05 -50.30
CA PRO A 177 -13.46 -5.53 -48.94
C PRO A 177 -14.58 -6.20 -48.13
N ASP A 178 -15.68 -6.53 -48.79
CA ASP A 178 -16.85 -7.15 -48.17
C ASP A 178 -16.56 -8.58 -47.68
N ALA A 179 -15.81 -9.36 -48.46
CA ALA A 179 -15.31 -10.68 -48.10
C ALA A 179 -14.27 -10.61 -46.97
N LEU A 180 -13.29 -9.71 -47.08
CA LEU A 180 -12.23 -9.54 -46.06
C LEU A 180 -12.82 -9.10 -44.70
N ARG A 181 -13.75 -8.14 -44.67
CA ARG A 181 -14.45 -7.71 -43.46
C ARG A 181 -15.23 -8.84 -42.81
N THR A 182 -16.02 -9.55 -43.62
CA THR A 182 -16.86 -10.66 -43.14
C THR A 182 -16.01 -11.78 -42.55
N MET A 183 -14.92 -12.17 -43.24
CA MET A 183 -13.96 -13.14 -42.73
C MET A 183 -13.30 -12.67 -41.42
N GLY A 184 -12.82 -11.43 -41.37
CA GLY A 184 -12.19 -10.85 -40.19
C GLY A 184 -13.09 -10.89 -38.95
N GLN A 185 -14.36 -10.52 -39.09
CA GLN A 185 -15.36 -10.57 -38.01
C GLN A 185 -15.69 -11.99 -37.55
N ILE A 186 -15.81 -12.93 -38.49
CA ILE A 186 -16.06 -14.35 -38.17
C ILE A 186 -14.87 -14.95 -37.42
N LEU A 187 -13.64 -14.72 -37.91
CA LEU A 187 -12.41 -15.18 -37.26
C LEU A 187 -12.25 -14.58 -35.87
N TRP A 188 -12.53 -13.28 -35.70
CA TRP A 188 -12.51 -12.63 -34.39
C TRP A 188 -13.52 -13.25 -33.41
N SER A 189 -14.74 -13.52 -33.89
CA SER A 189 -15.79 -14.16 -33.09
C SER A 189 -15.41 -15.58 -32.66
N LEU A 190 -14.82 -16.38 -33.57
CA LEU A 190 -14.27 -17.70 -33.27
C LEU A 190 -13.06 -17.63 -32.33
N GLY A 191 -12.29 -16.53 -32.38
CA GLY A 191 -11.13 -16.29 -31.53
C GLY A 191 -11.41 -16.32 -30.03
N ARG A 192 -12.67 -16.12 -29.61
CA ARG A 192 -13.09 -16.27 -28.21
C ARG A 192 -12.99 -17.70 -27.70
N SER A 193 -13.22 -18.69 -28.55
CA SER A 193 -13.07 -20.12 -28.22
C SER A 193 -11.78 -20.73 -28.77
N GLN A 194 -11.22 -20.14 -29.83
CA GLN A 194 -10.01 -20.60 -30.51
C GLN A 194 -8.99 -19.46 -30.65
N PRO A 195 -8.21 -19.13 -29.60
CA PRO A 195 -7.30 -17.97 -29.60
C PRO A 195 -6.29 -17.94 -30.76
N ALA A 196 -5.93 -19.10 -31.32
CA ALA A 196 -5.05 -19.21 -32.48
C ALA A 196 -5.60 -18.53 -33.75
N LEU A 197 -6.91 -18.28 -33.82
CA LEU A 197 -7.54 -17.59 -34.96
C LEU A 197 -7.48 -16.07 -34.87
N LEU A 198 -7.11 -15.50 -33.71
CA LEU A 198 -7.03 -14.04 -33.53
C LEU A 198 -5.95 -13.41 -34.43
N GLU A 199 -4.84 -14.11 -34.65
CA GLU A 199 -3.77 -13.63 -35.53
C GLU A 199 -4.22 -13.63 -37.00
N GLN A 200 -4.95 -14.66 -37.43
CA GLN A 200 -5.52 -14.71 -38.78
C GLN A 200 -6.59 -13.63 -38.98
N ALA A 201 -7.40 -13.35 -37.95
CA ALA A 201 -8.35 -12.23 -37.96
C ALA A 201 -7.62 -10.90 -38.17
N ARG A 202 -6.49 -10.71 -37.49
CA ARG A 202 -5.67 -9.49 -37.58
C ARG A 202 -5.10 -9.31 -38.97
N GLU A 203 -4.48 -10.35 -39.53
CA GLU A 203 -3.94 -10.32 -40.89
C GLU A 203 -5.03 -10.02 -41.93
N THR A 204 -6.21 -10.63 -41.77
CA THR A 204 -7.34 -10.41 -42.69
C THR A 204 -7.84 -8.97 -42.63
N LEU A 205 -7.98 -8.40 -41.43
CA LEU A 205 -8.43 -7.01 -41.25
C LEU A 205 -7.34 -5.98 -41.59
N GLU A 206 -6.04 -6.31 -41.45
CA GLU A 206 -4.96 -5.46 -41.97
C GLU A 206 -4.92 -5.47 -43.51
N ARG A 207 -5.24 -6.59 -44.16
CA ARG A 207 -5.45 -6.63 -45.61
C ARG A 207 -6.63 -5.75 -46.02
N LEU A 208 -7.75 -5.80 -45.30
CA LEU A 208 -8.88 -4.90 -45.51
C LEU A 208 -8.44 -3.43 -45.41
N ARG A 209 -7.67 -3.08 -44.38
CA ARG A 209 -7.13 -1.72 -44.20
C ARG A 209 -6.27 -1.26 -45.39
N ALA A 210 -5.53 -2.17 -46.01
CA ALA A 210 -4.70 -1.86 -47.17
C ALA A 210 -5.52 -1.62 -48.45
N VAL A 211 -6.66 -2.32 -48.60
CA VAL A 211 -7.55 -2.20 -49.77
C VAL A 211 -8.51 -1.03 -49.62
N GLU A 212 -9.21 -0.94 -48.49
CA GLU A 212 -10.24 0.06 -48.22
C GLU A 212 -10.04 0.67 -46.82
N PRO A 213 -9.13 1.65 -46.67
CA PRO A 213 -8.79 2.24 -45.37
C PRO A 213 -9.92 3.09 -44.75
N ASP A 214 -10.90 3.50 -45.56
CA ASP A 214 -12.03 4.33 -45.11
C ASP A 214 -13.25 3.50 -44.67
N GLU A 215 -13.17 2.15 -44.75
CA GLU A 215 -14.24 1.26 -44.33
C GLU A 215 -14.35 1.21 -42.80
N LEU A 216 -15.29 1.97 -42.26
CA LEU A 216 -15.39 2.22 -40.82
C LEU A 216 -15.57 0.95 -39.98
N GLN A 217 -16.42 0.01 -40.41
CA GLN A 217 -16.82 -1.13 -39.56
C GLN A 217 -15.68 -2.13 -39.38
N GLY A 218 -14.89 -2.39 -40.41
CA GLY A 218 -13.71 -3.23 -40.36
C GLY A 218 -12.54 -2.59 -39.63
N MET A 219 -12.36 -1.26 -39.74
CA MET A 219 -11.33 -0.57 -38.94
C MET A 219 -11.68 -0.57 -37.45
N VAL A 220 -12.96 -0.40 -37.08
CA VAL A 220 -13.41 -0.57 -35.69
C VAL A 220 -13.16 -2.01 -35.20
N ALA A 221 -13.48 -3.02 -36.01
CA ALA A 221 -13.21 -4.42 -35.66
C ALA A 221 -11.71 -4.69 -35.48
N LEU A 222 -10.85 -4.08 -36.30
CA LEU A 222 -9.40 -4.19 -36.18
C LEU A 222 -8.89 -3.53 -34.90
N ALA A 223 -9.40 -2.33 -34.55
CA ALA A 223 -9.01 -1.63 -33.32
C ALA A 223 -9.38 -2.45 -32.07
N GLN A 224 -10.59 -3.01 -32.01
CA GLN A 224 -11.03 -3.87 -30.91
C GLN A 224 -10.22 -5.18 -30.83
N LEU A 225 -9.83 -5.73 -31.98
CA LEU A 225 -8.96 -6.89 -32.02
C LEU A 225 -7.56 -6.58 -31.49
N TYR A 226 -6.99 -5.40 -31.80
CA TYR A 226 -5.75 -4.95 -31.20
C TYR A 226 -5.85 -4.84 -29.67
N GLU A 227 -6.96 -4.31 -29.13
CA GLU A 227 -7.20 -4.30 -27.68
C GLU A 227 -7.20 -5.71 -27.08
N GLN A 228 -7.89 -6.66 -27.71
CA GLN A 228 -7.94 -8.06 -27.24
C GLN A 228 -6.56 -8.75 -27.27
N LEU A 229 -5.71 -8.36 -28.22
CA LEU A 229 -4.34 -8.87 -28.34
C LEU A 229 -3.34 -8.15 -27.41
N GLY A 230 -3.78 -7.18 -26.61
CA GLY A 230 -2.91 -6.37 -25.76
C GLY A 230 -2.05 -5.35 -26.51
N ARG A 231 -2.37 -5.09 -27.79
CA ARG A 231 -1.69 -4.10 -28.65
C ARG A 231 -2.34 -2.73 -28.50
N SER A 232 -2.30 -2.17 -27.29
CA SER A 232 -3.01 -0.94 -26.94
C SER A 232 -2.63 0.27 -27.80
N ASP A 233 -1.34 0.43 -28.13
CA ASP A 233 -0.89 1.57 -28.95
C ASP A 233 -1.42 1.54 -30.39
N ASP A 234 -1.51 0.34 -30.99
CA ASP A 234 -2.08 0.18 -32.33
C ASP A 234 -3.58 0.46 -32.34
N ALA A 235 -4.29 -0.02 -31.32
CA ALA A 235 -5.72 0.27 -31.13
C ALA A 235 -5.97 1.78 -30.99
N ILE A 236 -5.23 2.46 -30.10
CA ILE A 236 -5.37 3.90 -29.86
C ILE A 236 -5.02 4.70 -31.12
N SER A 237 -3.96 4.33 -31.83
CA SER A 237 -3.57 4.97 -33.09
C SER A 237 -4.67 4.88 -34.14
N LEU A 238 -5.27 3.69 -34.28
CA LEU A 238 -6.37 3.47 -35.21
C LEU A 238 -7.65 4.21 -34.78
N TYR A 239 -8.01 4.19 -33.50
CA TYR A 239 -9.15 4.96 -33.00
C TYR A 239 -8.99 6.48 -33.23
N ARG A 240 -7.78 7.03 -33.06
CA ARG A 240 -7.51 8.44 -33.38
C ARG A 240 -7.73 8.77 -34.85
N ASP A 241 -7.23 7.93 -35.74
CA ASP A 241 -7.43 8.09 -37.17
C ASP A 241 -8.93 8.08 -37.50
N LEU A 242 -9.68 7.11 -36.95
CA LEU A 242 -11.13 7.02 -37.15
C LEU A 242 -11.90 8.22 -36.60
N VAL A 243 -11.58 8.70 -35.40
CA VAL A 243 -12.18 9.90 -34.79
C VAL A 243 -11.85 11.14 -35.61
N SER A 244 -10.62 11.28 -36.13
CA SER A 244 -10.21 12.43 -36.93
C SER A 244 -10.97 12.56 -38.26
N ARG A 245 -11.38 11.43 -38.85
CA ARG A 245 -12.18 11.37 -40.09
C ARG A 245 -13.69 11.48 -39.84
N ASN A 246 -14.13 11.13 -38.63
CA ASN A 246 -15.54 11.06 -38.23
C ASN A 246 -15.77 11.90 -36.97
N VAL A 247 -15.48 13.20 -37.05
CA VAL A 247 -15.41 14.10 -35.88
C VAL A 247 -16.71 14.14 -35.07
N ASP A 248 -17.87 13.98 -35.72
CA ASP A 248 -19.18 14.01 -35.07
C ASP A 248 -19.62 12.64 -34.51
N ASN A 249 -18.81 11.59 -34.66
CA ASN A 249 -19.14 10.25 -34.18
C ASN A 249 -18.75 10.08 -32.71
N ALA A 250 -19.68 10.44 -31.82
CA ALA A 250 -19.53 10.32 -30.38
C ALA A 250 -19.16 8.90 -29.91
N GLN A 251 -19.61 7.86 -30.64
CA GLN A 251 -19.32 6.47 -30.28
C GLN A 251 -17.83 6.15 -30.48
N LEU A 252 -17.22 6.57 -31.58
CA LEU A 252 -15.78 6.36 -31.81
C LEU A 252 -14.94 7.10 -30.78
N LYS A 253 -15.37 8.30 -30.41
CA LYS A 253 -14.69 9.08 -29.38
C LYS A 253 -14.75 8.41 -28.01
N ARG A 254 -15.90 7.81 -27.65
CA ARG A 254 -16.02 6.97 -26.44
C ARG A 254 -15.08 5.77 -26.47
N MET A 255 -14.99 5.06 -27.61
CA MET A 255 -14.10 3.92 -27.75
C MET A 255 -12.62 4.32 -27.60
N LEU A 256 -12.23 5.48 -28.15
CA LEU A 256 -10.89 6.05 -27.95
C LEU A 256 -10.62 6.35 -26.46
N ILE A 257 -11.56 7.02 -25.78
CA ILE A 257 -11.44 7.35 -24.35
C ILE A 257 -11.29 6.07 -23.52
N GLU A 258 -12.11 5.05 -23.77
CA GLU A 258 -12.06 3.79 -23.04
C GLU A 258 -10.73 3.05 -23.25
N ALA A 259 -10.24 3.01 -24.49
CA ALA A 259 -8.93 2.44 -24.81
C ALA A 259 -7.79 3.19 -24.10
N LEU A 260 -7.84 4.52 -24.07
CA LEU A 260 -6.88 5.36 -23.36
C LEU A 260 -6.91 5.10 -21.85
N SER A 261 -8.09 5.05 -21.23
CA SER A 261 -8.26 4.77 -19.80
C SER A 261 -7.73 3.39 -19.42
N ARG A 262 -8.09 2.33 -20.16
CA ARG A 262 -7.60 0.97 -19.89
C ARG A 262 -6.08 0.82 -20.06
N SER A 263 -5.49 1.62 -20.95
CA SER A 263 -4.04 1.63 -21.17
C SER A 263 -3.26 2.47 -20.15
N GLY A 264 -3.94 3.09 -19.17
CA GLY A 264 -3.32 3.97 -18.17
C GLY A 264 -2.92 5.34 -18.69
N ARG A 265 -3.36 5.73 -19.90
CA ARG A 265 -3.05 7.02 -20.54
C ARG A 265 -4.03 8.12 -20.09
N SER A 266 -4.05 8.36 -18.78
CA SER A 266 -5.06 9.20 -18.11
C SER A 266 -5.04 10.67 -18.50
N GLU A 267 -3.94 11.24 -18.98
CA GLU A 267 -3.94 12.65 -19.48
C GLU A 267 -4.58 12.78 -20.86
N GLU A 268 -4.39 11.78 -21.70
CA GLU A 268 -4.97 11.78 -23.05
C GLU A 268 -6.47 11.48 -22.98
N ALA A 269 -6.88 10.53 -22.13
CA ALA A 269 -8.30 10.28 -21.84
C ALA A 269 -9.00 11.54 -21.31
N ARG A 270 -8.33 12.28 -20.41
CA ARG A 270 -8.82 13.57 -19.87
C ARG A 270 -9.08 14.59 -20.98
N ALA A 271 -8.13 14.78 -21.88
CA ALA A 271 -8.25 15.74 -22.98
C ALA A 271 -9.44 15.39 -23.90
N GLU A 272 -9.60 14.11 -24.24
CA GLU A 272 -10.71 13.65 -25.07
C GLU A 272 -12.07 13.81 -24.37
N LEU A 273 -12.15 13.52 -23.06
CA LEU A 273 -13.36 13.75 -22.25
C LEU A 273 -13.73 15.22 -22.15
N GLN A 274 -12.75 16.11 -21.99
CA GLN A 274 -12.97 17.56 -21.97
C GLN A 274 -13.52 18.06 -23.31
N GLU A 275 -12.94 17.62 -24.43
CA GLU A 275 -13.44 17.99 -25.76
C GLU A 275 -14.82 17.37 -26.01
N MET A 276 -15.10 16.16 -25.54
CA MET A 276 -16.44 15.53 -25.62
C MET A 276 -17.48 16.34 -24.83
N LEU A 277 -17.16 16.75 -23.61
CA LEU A 277 -18.04 17.57 -22.77
C LEU A 277 -18.25 18.99 -23.35
N ARG A 278 -17.28 19.52 -24.11
CA ARG A 278 -17.43 20.78 -24.84
C ARG A 278 -18.51 20.71 -25.92
N ILE A 279 -18.63 19.55 -26.57
CA ILE A 279 -19.60 19.28 -27.64
C ILE A 279 -20.95 18.89 -27.02
N GLU A 280 -20.95 17.95 -26.08
CA GLU A 280 -22.12 17.44 -25.38
C GLU A 280 -22.15 17.97 -23.93
N GLN A 281 -22.46 19.25 -23.76
CA GLN A 281 -22.41 19.91 -22.44
C GLN A 281 -23.30 19.24 -21.38
N GLU A 282 -24.37 18.57 -21.79
CA GLU A 282 -25.31 17.87 -20.91
C GLU A 282 -24.99 16.37 -20.74
N SER A 283 -23.88 15.87 -21.32
CA SER A 283 -23.47 14.47 -21.15
C SER A 283 -23.11 14.20 -19.68
N SER A 284 -24.02 13.50 -19.01
CA SER A 284 -23.82 13.06 -17.62
C SER A 284 -22.74 11.99 -17.52
N GLU A 285 -22.64 11.11 -18.52
CA GLU A 285 -21.65 10.04 -18.60
C GLU A 285 -20.23 10.60 -18.73
N SER A 286 -20.00 11.50 -19.71
CA SER A 286 -18.68 12.11 -19.92
C SER A 286 -18.23 12.94 -18.72
N ARG A 287 -19.16 13.62 -18.07
CA ARG A 287 -18.91 14.41 -16.87
C ARG A 287 -18.53 13.53 -15.68
N MET A 288 -19.24 12.42 -15.46
CA MET A 288 -18.88 11.45 -14.41
C MET A 288 -17.52 10.81 -14.68
N ALA A 289 -17.27 10.33 -15.90
CA ALA A 289 -15.99 9.72 -16.26
C ALA A 289 -14.82 10.70 -16.06
N LEU A 290 -15.01 11.98 -16.39
CA LEU A 290 -14.01 13.01 -16.12
C LEU A 290 -13.83 13.26 -14.62
N ALA A 291 -14.92 13.31 -13.85
CA ALA A 291 -14.85 13.51 -12.40
C ALA A 291 -14.13 12.34 -11.69
N GLU A 292 -14.39 11.10 -12.09
CA GLU A 292 -13.70 9.91 -11.59
C GLU A 292 -12.20 9.97 -11.89
N LEU A 293 -11.84 10.34 -13.13
CA LEU A 293 -10.45 10.51 -13.54
C LEU A 293 -9.72 11.62 -12.76
N GLU A 294 -10.40 12.72 -12.46
CA GLU A 294 -9.86 13.77 -11.58
C GLU A 294 -9.68 13.29 -10.14
N ALA A 295 -10.64 12.51 -9.62
CA ALA A 295 -10.57 11.93 -8.28
C ALA A 295 -9.40 10.95 -8.14
N GLU A 296 -9.16 10.10 -9.15
CA GLU A 296 -8.01 9.18 -9.19
C GLU A 296 -6.66 9.91 -9.15
N LYS A 297 -6.59 11.09 -9.77
CA LYS A 297 -5.40 11.97 -9.75
C LYS A 297 -5.27 12.78 -8.45
N GLY A 298 -6.22 12.66 -7.53
CA GLY A 298 -6.28 13.44 -6.28
C GLY A 298 -6.82 14.87 -6.45
N ASN A 299 -7.34 15.23 -7.63
CA ASN A 299 -7.93 16.53 -7.90
C ASN A 299 -9.40 16.62 -7.43
N HIS A 300 -9.62 16.35 -6.14
CA HIS A 300 -10.98 16.22 -5.58
C HIS A 300 -11.85 17.47 -5.76
N ALA A 301 -11.27 18.66 -5.71
CA ALA A 301 -12.00 19.92 -5.93
C ALA A 301 -12.65 19.98 -7.31
N GLU A 302 -11.90 19.55 -8.34
CA GLU A 302 -12.37 19.54 -9.71
C GLU A 302 -13.40 18.43 -9.94
N ALA A 303 -13.19 17.25 -9.34
CA ALA A 303 -14.17 16.17 -9.36
C ALA A 303 -15.52 16.61 -8.77
N ILE A 304 -15.51 17.29 -7.62
CA ILE A 304 -16.71 17.88 -7.00
C ILE A 304 -17.37 18.87 -7.97
N ARG A 305 -16.60 19.83 -8.48
CA ARG A 305 -17.09 20.87 -9.39
C ARG A 305 -17.78 20.27 -10.62
N LEU A 306 -17.16 19.28 -11.25
CA LEU A 306 -17.70 18.60 -12.43
C LEU A 306 -19.07 17.99 -12.14
N VAL A 307 -19.24 17.29 -11.02
CA VAL A 307 -20.51 16.67 -10.65
C VAL A 307 -21.56 17.72 -10.23
N GLU A 308 -21.16 18.75 -9.49
CA GLU A 308 -22.06 19.82 -9.04
C GLU A 308 -22.55 20.72 -10.18
N GLU A 309 -21.78 20.88 -11.26
CA GLU A 309 -22.20 21.60 -12.46
C GLU A 309 -23.03 20.72 -13.43
N GLY A 310 -23.20 19.42 -13.13
CA GLY A 310 -23.97 18.49 -13.95
C GLY A 310 -25.49 18.66 -13.88
N ASP A 311 -26.21 17.77 -14.56
CA ASP A 311 -27.68 17.66 -14.44
C ASP A 311 -28.06 17.30 -13.00
N GLU A 312 -29.12 17.93 -12.48
CA GLU A 312 -29.68 17.62 -11.17
C GLU A 312 -30.10 16.14 -11.05
N ARG A 313 -30.56 15.52 -12.14
CA ARG A 313 -30.91 14.09 -12.15
C ARG A 313 -29.70 13.21 -11.84
N LEU A 314 -28.51 13.58 -12.31
CA LEU A 314 -27.26 12.87 -12.04
C LEU A 314 -26.96 12.87 -10.53
N ARG A 315 -27.09 14.04 -9.89
CA ARG A 315 -26.89 14.22 -8.44
C ARG A 315 -27.94 13.52 -7.57
N GLN A 316 -29.04 13.04 -8.14
CA GLN A 316 -30.03 12.26 -7.43
C GLN A 316 -29.70 10.76 -7.40
N ILE A 317 -28.77 10.30 -8.23
CA ILE A 317 -28.37 8.89 -8.28
C ILE A 317 -27.58 8.55 -6.98
N PRO A 318 -27.96 7.51 -6.22
CA PRO A 318 -27.28 7.15 -4.97
C PRO A 318 -25.77 6.90 -5.11
N ALA A 319 -25.34 6.29 -6.22
CA ALA A 319 -23.92 6.08 -6.52
C ALA A 319 -23.17 7.41 -6.69
N VAL A 320 -23.76 8.39 -7.37
CA VAL A 320 -23.17 9.72 -7.56
C VAL A 320 -23.12 10.50 -6.24
N ARG A 321 -24.15 10.38 -5.40
CA ARG A 321 -24.14 10.97 -4.05
C ARG A 321 -23.06 10.35 -3.17
N SER A 322 -22.88 9.04 -3.25
CA SER A 322 -21.81 8.32 -2.55
C SER A 322 -20.44 8.84 -2.99
N PHE A 323 -20.24 8.93 -4.31
CA PHE A 323 -19.02 9.49 -4.91
C PHE A 323 -18.79 10.93 -4.44
N LEU A 324 -19.79 11.80 -4.54
CA LEU A 324 -19.68 13.21 -4.16
C LEU A 324 -19.36 13.39 -2.68
N SER A 325 -20.04 12.64 -1.79
CA SER A 325 -19.72 12.64 -0.35
C SER A 325 -18.28 12.20 -0.09
N GLU A 326 -17.79 11.18 -0.79
CA GLU A 326 -16.41 10.73 -0.67
C GLU A 326 -15.44 11.82 -1.15
N GLN A 327 -15.73 12.49 -2.28
CA GLN A 327 -14.88 13.56 -2.78
C GLN A 327 -14.81 14.75 -1.82
N TYR A 328 -15.93 15.16 -1.21
CA TYR A 328 -15.91 16.20 -0.16
C TYR A 328 -15.07 15.77 1.06
N LEU A 329 -15.18 14.52 1.49
CA LEU A 329 -14.35 13.99 2.58
C LEU A 329 -12.86 14.01 2.24
N GLN A 330 -12.48 13.64 1.01
CA GLN A 330 -11.07 13.71 0.59
C GLN A 330 -10.59 15.15 0.43
N HIS A 331 -11.40 16.01 -0.19
CA HIS A 331 -11.08 17.43 -0.36
C HIS A 331 -10.89 18.13 0.99
N SER A 332 -11.68 17.79 2.03
CA SER A 332 -11.50 18.35 3.38
C SER A 332 -10.10 18.14 3.98
N SER A 333 -9.34 17.16 3.48
CA SER A 333 -7.96 16.89 3.88
C SER A 333 -6.92 17.67 3.04
N ALA A 334 -7.31 18.34 1.96
CA ALA A 334 -6.39 18.99 1.03
C ALA A 334 -5.52 20.08 1.71
N PRO A 335 -4.25 20.22 1.31
CA PRO A 335 -3.38 21.28 1.81
C PRO A 335 -3.91 22.66 1.37
N GLY A 336 -3.73 23.68 2.22
CA GLY A 336 -4.12 25.06 1.91
C GLY A 336 -5.56 25.46 2.22
N LEU A 337 -6.46 24.53 2.55
CA LEU A 337 -7.82 24.85 3.00
C LEU A 337 -7.82 25.44 4.42
N SER A 338 -8.64 26.49 4.61
CA SER A 338 -8.93 27.06 5.93
C SER A 338 -9.77 26.10 6.79
N SER A 339 -9.75 26.28 8.11
CA SER A 339 -10.55 25.46 9.02
C SER A 339 -12.07 25.51 8.70
N ASP A 340 -12.57 26.65 8.22
CA ASP A 340 -13.97 26.80 7.85
C ASP A 340 -14.31 26.10 6.54
N GLN A 341 -13.40 26.11 5.56
CA GLN A 341 -13.57 25.35 4.31
C GLN A 341 -13.59 23.84 4.59
N ARG A 342 -12.67 23.34 5.43
CA ARG A 342 -12.67 21.92 5.82
C ARG A 342 -13.95 21.54 6.53
N ARG A 343 -14.43 22.37 7.46
CA ARG A 343 -15.70 22.15 8.16
C ARG A 343 -16.87 22.12 7.18
N SER A 344 -16.93 23.07 6.24
CA SER A 344 -17.96 23.15 5.21
C SER A 344 -18.00 21.89 4.34
N ASP A 345 -16.85 21.39 3.89
CA ASP A 345 -16.78 20.17 3.09
C ASP A 345 -17.27 18.95 3.87
N LEU A 346 -16.86 18.82 5.14
CA LEU A 346 -17.30 17.73 6.01
C LEU A 346 -18.81 17.79 6.29
N GLU A 347 -19.37 18.99 6.50
CA GLU A 347 -20.81 19.20 6.66
C GLU A 347 -21.57 18.84 5.38
N ARG A 348 -21.02 19.20 4.21
CA ARG A 348 -21.62 18.87 2.92
C ARG A 348 -21.61 17.37 2.63
N ALA A 349 -20.50 16.69 2.92
CA ALA A 349 -20.43 15.23 2.84
C ALA A 349 -21.49 14.57 3.74
N LEU A 350 -21.60 15.04 4.98
CA LEU A 350 -22.58 14.52 5.95
C LEU A 350 -24.03 14.74 5.49
N GLU A 351 -24.35 15.93 4.97
CA GLU A 351 -25.66 16.26 4.43
C GLU A 351 -26.04 15.34 3.27
N ILE A 352 -25.12 15.11 2.32
CA ILE A 352 -25.35 14.25 1.17
C ILE A 352 -25.68 12.82 1.61
N VAL A 353 -24.90 12.24 2.52
CA VAL A 353 -25.17 10.88 3.00
C VAL A 353 -26.48 10.80 3.76
N ARG A 354 -26.79 11.78 4.63
CA ARG A 354 -28.04 11.81 5.39
C ARG A 354 -29.28 12.03 4.52
N SER A 355 -29.13 12.58 3.32
CA SER A 355 -30.22 12.73 2.36
C SER A 355 -30.66 11.40 1.73
N LEU A 356 -29.85 10.35 1.84
CA LEU A 356 -30.17 9.00 1.35
C LEU A 356 -30.99 8.23 2.40
N PRO A 357 -32.03 7.48 1.98
CA PRO A 357 -32.76 6.57 2.88
C PRO A 357 -31.82 5.51 3.49
N ASP A 358 -32.04 5.14 4.75
CA ASP A 358 -31.19 4.17 5.46
C ASP A 358 -31.28 2.76 4.87
N GLU A 359 -32.33 2.44 4.10
CA GLU A 359 -32.46 1.20 3.33
C GLU A 359 -31.57 1.17 2.09
N GLU A 360 -31.23 2.34 1.54
CA GLU A 360 -30.31 2.48 0.40
C GLU A 360 -28.84 2.59 0.86
N LYS A 361 -28.61 2.87 2.15
CA LYS A 361 -27.28 2.95 2.73
C LYS A 361 -26.68 1.55 2.97
N GLY A 362 -25.65 1.23 2.20
CA GLY A 362 -24.74 0.13 2.51
C GLY A 362 -23.69 0.51 3.56
N PRO A 363 -22.82 -0.44 3.97
CA PRO A 363 -21.74 -0.20 4.94
C PRO A 363 -20.80 0.94 4.52
N GLY A 364 -20.59 1.12 3.22
CA GLY A 364 -19.75 2.20 2.69
C GLY A 364 -20.29 3.59 3.01
N LEU A 365 -21.60 3.80 2.88
CA LEU A 365 -22.23 5.09 3.16
C LEU A 365 -22.26 5.41 4.66
N PHE A 366 -22.59 4.43 5.52
CA PHE A 366 -22.49 4.61 6.97
C PHE A 366 -21.05 4.91 7.41
N ARG A 367 -20.06 4.29 6.77
CA ARG A 367 -18.65 4.60 7.00
C ARG A 367 -18.30 6.04 6.67
N LEU A 368 -18.78 6.58 5.55
CA LEU A 368 -18.59 7.98 5.18
C LEU A 368 -19.26 8.91 6.20
N GLU A 369 -20.49 8.60 6.61
CA GLU A 369 -21.23 9.37 7.64
C GLU A 369 -20.48 9.43 8.97
N GLY A 370 -20.08 8.28 9.52
CA GLY A 370 -19.33 8.25 10.78
C GLY A 370 -17.93 8.89 10.66
N THR A 371 -17.28 8.79 9.49
CA THR A 371 -15.99 9.46 9.25
C THR A 371 -16.16 10.99 9.23
N ALA A 372 -17.20 11.51 8.57
CA ALA A 372 -17.51 12.94 8.55
C ALA A 372 -17.80 13.46 9.96
N LEU A 373 -18.67 12.76 10.72
CA LEU A 373 -18.98 13.10 12.11
C LEU A 373 -17.73 13.14 12.99
N ARG A 374 -16.87 12.12 12.91
CA ARG A 374 -15.62 12.07 13.68
C ARG A 374 -14.69 13.24 13.35
N ARG A 375 -14.48 13.54 12.05
CA ARG A 375 -13.62 14.66 11.62
C ARG A 375 -14.19 16.03 11.98
N LEU A 376 -15.51 16.15 12.11
CA LEU A 376 -16.18 17.34 12.65
C LEU A 376 -16.06 17.47 14.18
N GLY A 377 -15.49 16.47 14.87
CA GLY A 377 -15.45 16.42 16.35
C GLY A 377 -16.78 15.96 16.98
N ARG A 378 -17.76 15.54 16.18
CA ARG A 378 -19.08 15.03 16.62
C ARG A 378 -19.01 13.53 16.94
N VAL A 379 -18.05 13.17 17.78
CA VAL A 379 -17.70 11.78 18.08
C VAL A 379 -18.85 11.01 18.72
N GLU A 380 -19.56 11.63 19.66
CA GLU A 380 -20.72 11.01 20.33
C GLU A 380 -21.83 10.64 19.34
N GLU A 381 -22.06 11.47 18.32
CA GLU A 381 -23.02 11.16 17.26
C GLU A 381 -22.54 10.02 16.36
N ALA A 382 -21.24 9.95 16.06
CA ALA A 382 -20.68 8.84 15.27
C ALA A 382 -20.80 7.51 16.02
N VAL A 383 -20.53 7.52 17.34
CA VAL A 383 -20.68 6.34 18.21
C VAL A 383 -22.15 5.95 18.30
N GLY A 384 -23.05 6.91 18.55
CA GLY A 384 -24.50 6.66 18.60
C GLY A 384 -25.06 6.08 17.30
N LEU A 385 -24.60 6.59 16.14
CA LEU A 385 -24.96 6.05 14.83
C LEU A 385 -24.59 4.57 14.71
N TYR A 386 -23.34 4.22 15.01
CA TYR A 386 -22.89 2.82 14.86
C TYR A 386 -23.43 1.89 15.94
N GLN A 387 -23.69 2.38 17.15
CA GLN A 387 -24.39 1.62 18.18
C GLN A 387 -25.83 1.30 17.75
N ALA A 388 -26.56 2.29 17.23
CA ALA A 388 -27.90 2.07 16.68
C ALA A 388 -27.88 1.04 15.54
N LEU A 389 -26.88 1.09 14.65
CA LEU A 389 -26.74 0.07 13.59
C LEU A 389 -26.46 -1.33 14.12
N VAL A 390 -25.68 -1.46 15.20
CA VAL A 390 -25.45 -2.76 15.86
C VAL A 390 -26.74 -3.27 16.50
N ASP A 391 -27.55 -2.39 17.09
CA ASP A 391 -28.82 -2.76 17.73
C ASP A 391 -29.93 -3.10 16.71
N GLU A 392 -30.01 -2.36 15.60
CA GLU A 392 -31.01 -2.53 14.54
C GLU A 392 -30.67 -3.68 13.59
N ARG A 393 -29.38 -3.88 13.31
CA ARG A 393 -28.86 -4.89 12.37
C ARG A 393 -27.78 -5.76 13.05
N PRO A 394 -28.13 -6.47 14.13
CA PRO A 394 -27.16 -7.27 14.88
C PRO A 394 -26.70 -8.53 14.12
N GLU A 395 -27.45 -8.97 13.11
CA GLU A 395 -27.11 -10.07 12.20
C GLU A 395 -26.12 -9.68 11.10
N GLU A 396 -25.79 -8.40 10.98
CA GLU A 396 -24.86 -7.88 9.96
C GLU A 396 -23.46 -7.68 10.57
N PRO A 397 -22.43 -8.47 10.21
CA PRO A 397 -21.09 -8.32 10.81
C PRO A 397 -20.46 -6.95 10.59
N TRP A 398 -20.81 -6.29 9.48
CA TRP A 398 -20.25 -4.98 9.12
C TRP A 398 -20.68 -3.87 10.09
N SER A 399 -21.84 -3.96 10.75
CA SER A 399 -22.27 -2.96 11.74
C SER A 399 -21.32 -2.93 12.95
N HIS A 400 -20.88 -4.11 13.39
CA HIS A 400 -19.94 -4.28 14.49
C HIS A 400 -18.52 -3.87 14.09
N LEU A 401 -18.11 -4.16 12.84
CA LEU A 401 -16.83 -3.74 12.28
C LEU A 401 -16.73 -2.20 12.17
N LEU A 402 -17.82 -1.52 11.82
CA LEU A 402 -17.84 -0.05 11.79
C LEU A 402 -17.69 0.54 13.19
N LEU A 403 -18.43 0.03 14.18
CA LEU A 403 -18.32 0.49 15.57
C LEU A 403 -16.93 0.22 16.15
N SER A 404 -16.40 -0.99 15.97
CA SER A 404 -15.05 -1.34 16.40
C SER A 404 -13.99 -0.48 15.70
N GLY A 405 -14.11 -0.26 14.38
CA GLY A 405 -13.21 0.60 13.62
C GLY A 405 -13.25 2.07 14.07
N LEU A 406 -14.40 2.57 14.53
CA LEU A 406 -14.50 3.89 15.14
C LEU A 406 -13.75 3.97 16.47
N TYR A 407 -13.95 2.98 17.35
CA TYR A 407 -13.22 2.89 18.61
C TYR A 407 -11.70 2.81 18.39
N GLU A 408 -11.26 2.01 17.43
CA GLU A 408 -9.87 1.92 17.03
C GLU A 408 -9.32 3.27 16.52
N ALA A 409 -10.06 3.98 15.67
CA ALA A 409 -9.67 5.30 15.17
C ALA A 409 -9.62 6.38 16.26
N MET A 410 -10.16 6.10 17.45
CA MET A 410 -10.06 6.94 18.65
C MET A 410 -8.98 6.46 19.63
N GLY A 411 -8.26 5.39 19.32
CA GLY A 411 -7.30 4.75 20.22
C GLY A 411 -7.94 3.93 21.35
N GLN A 412 -9.26 3.74 21.33
CA GLN A 412 -10.05 3.00 22.32
C GLN A 412 -10.03 1.50 22.00
N LEU A 413 -8.84 0.89 22.07
CA LEU A 413 -8.62 -0.49 21.63
C LEU A 413 -9.35 -1.53 22.51
N VAL A 414 -9.67 -1.20 23.77
CA VAL A 414 -10.39 -2.09 24.69
C VAL A 414 -11.84 -2.24 24.23
N GLU A 415 -12.51 -1.12 23.97
CA GLU A 415 -13.87 -1.03 23.47
C GLU A 415 -13.96 -1.66 22.07
N ALA A 416 -12.98 -1.35 21.20
CA ALA A 416 -12.91 -1.93 19.86
C ALA A 416 -12.82 -3.47 19.88
N SER A 417 -12.01 -4.03 20.79
CA SER A 417 -11.88 -5.48 20.98
C SER A 417 -13.16 -6.07 21.61
N SER A 418 -13.76 -5.39 22.60
CA SER A 418 -14.98 -5.87 23.26
C SER A 418 -16.18 -5.98 22.30
N VAL A 419 -16.34 -5.03 21.37
CA VAL A 419 -17.41 -5.06 20.35
C VAL A 419 -17.25 -6.29 19.46
N LEU A 420 -16.04 -6.56 18.99
CA LEU A 420 -15.80 -7.70 18.09
C LEU A 420 -15.86 -9.04 18.82
N GLU A 421 -15.52 -9.09 20.10
CA GLU A 421 -15.64 -10.29 20.93
C GLU A 421 -17.11 -10.69 21.06
N ALA A 422 -17.98 -9.75 21.42
CA ALA A 422 -19.42 -9.97 21.45
C ALA A 422 -19.98 -10.38 20.07
N ALA A 423 -19.50 -9.75 18.99
CA ALA A 423 -19.87 -10.12 17.62
C ALA A 423 -19.45 -11.57 17.30
N SER A 424 -18.20 -11.93 17.59
CA SER A 424 -17.64 -13.27 17.31
C SER A 424 -18.45 -14.39 17.98
N GLU A 425 -18.89 -14.16 19.22
CA GLU A 425 -19.75 -15.10 19.94
C GLU A 425 -21.13 -15.25 19.28
N ARG A 426 -21.71 -14.14 18.82
CA ARG A 426 -22.99 -14.14 18.10
C ARG A 426 -22.91 -14.90 16.78
N PHE A 427 -21.84 -14.71 16.03
CA PHE A 427 -21.61 -15.39 14.74
C PHE A 427 -20.96 -16.77 14.90
N ALA A 428 -21.00 -17.38 16.10
CA ALA A 428 -20.39 -18.69 16.36
C ALA A 428 -20.83 -19.80 15.39
N GLY A 429 -22.08 -19.74 14.89
CA GLY A 429 -22.65 -20.68 13.92
C GLY A 429 -22.41 -20.34 12.45
N GLN A 430 -21.72 -19.24 12.14
CA GLN A 430 -21.42 -18.77 10.78
C GLN A 430 -19.90 -18.64 10.57
N PRO A 431 -19.20 -19.75 10.22
CA PRO A 431 -17.74 -19.81 10.26
C PRO A 431 -17.02 -18.75 9.42
N SER A 432 -17.57 -18.40 8.24
CA SER A 432 -16.99 -17.37 7.37
C SER A 432 -17.04 -15.99 8.02
N MET A 433 -18.20 -15.57 8.53
CA MET A 433 -18.37 -14.28 9.20
C MET A 433 -17.56 -14.19 10.49
N ARG A 434 -17.49 -15.28 11.24
CA ARG A 434 -16.68 -15.38 12.46
C ARG A 434 -15.20 -15.23 12.16
N LEU A 435 -14.71 -15.77 11.04
CA LEU A 435 -13.31 -15.68 10.66
C LEU A 435 -12.84 -14.22 10.51
N ASP A 436 -13.63 -13.38 9.83
CA ASP A 436 -13.30 -11.97 9.62
C ASP A 436 -13.25 -11.18 10.94
N LEU A 437 -14.23 -11.43 11.83
CA LEU A 437 -14.31 -10.79 13.15
C LEU A 437 -13.13 -11.19 14.05
N VAL A 438 -12.81 -12.49 14.09
CA VAL A 438 -11.69 -13.01 14.87
C VAL A 438 -10.34 -12.57 14.30
N GLY A 439 -10.22 -12.46 12.97
CA GLY A 439 -9.04 -11.89 12.32
C GLY A 439 -8.80 -10.44 12.76
N ARG A 440 -9.85 -9.62 12.83
CA ARG A 440 -9.76 -8.23 13.32
C ARG A 440 -9.46 -8.17 14.83
N LEU A 441 -10.08 -9.03 15.64
CA LEU A 441 -9.77 -9.18 17.07
C LEU A 441 -8.30 -9.49 17.32
N LEU A 442 -7.75 -10.46 16.59
CA LEU A 442 -6.34 -10.85 16.70
C LEU A 442 -5.42 -9.68 16.43
N TRP A 443 -5.74 -8.86 15.42
CA TRP A 443 -4.98 -7.66 15.12
C TRP A 443 -5.05 -6.64 16.27
N ILE A 444 -6.24 -6.33 16.80
CA ILE A 444 -6.42 -5.38 17.91
C ILE A 444 -5.72 -5.87 19.18
N ASP A 445 -5.93 -7.13 19.56
CA ASP A 445 -5.35 -7.68 20.79
C ASP A 445 -3.82 -7.82 20.70
N ARG A 446 -3.27 -8.02 19.50
CA ARG A 446 -1.82 -7.91 19.25
C ARG A 446 -1.31 -6.50 19.52
N GLN A 447 -1.96 -5.46 18.97
CA GLN A 447 -1.56 -4.05 19.21
C GLN A 447 -1.60 -3.67 20.68
N ARG A 448 -2.51 -4.27 21.46
CA ARG A 448 -2.63 -4.06 22.90
C ARG A 448 -1.63 -4.85 23.74
N GLY A 449 -0.80 -5.71 23.15
CA GLY A 449 0.01 -6.68 23.88
C GLY A 449 -0.82 -7.68 24.69
N SER A 450 -2.08 -7.90 24.33
CA SER A 450 -2.99 -8.86 24.99
C SER A 450 -2.72 -10.29 24.53
N TRP A 451 -1.48 -10.74 24.70
CA TRP A 451 -0.95 -11.98 24.12
C TRP A 451 -1.73 -13.24 24.53
N GLN A 452 -2.32 -13.28 25.72
CA GLN A 452 -3.18 -14.40 26.13
C GLN A 452 -4.46 -14.49 25.29
N ARG A 453 -5.08 -13.35 24.98
CA ARG A 453 -6.27 -13.30 24.11
C ARG A 453 -5.90 -13.67 22.68
N VAL A 454 -4.73 -13.24 22.20
CA VAL A 454 -4.21 -13.66 20.88
C VAL A 454 -4.11 -15.18 20.77
N LEU A 455 -3.62 -15.87 21.81
CA LEU A 455 -3.59 -17.33 21.84
C LEU A 455 -4.99 -17.95 21.87
N GLN A 456 -5.89 -17.43 22.70
CA GLN A 456 -7.28 -17.90 22.81
C GLN A 456 -8.03 -17.81 21.48
N TRP A 457 -7.94 -16.67 20.79
CA TRP A 457 -8.66 -16.43 19.53
C TRP A 457 -8.06 -17.22 18.37
N SER A 458 -6.73 -17.34 18.31
CA SER A 458 -6.05 -18.09 17.25
C SER A 458 -6.33 -19.59 17.32
N ASP A 459 -6.59 -20.17 18.51
CA ASP A 459 -7.01 -21.57 18.66
C ASP A 459 -8.29 -21.87 17.87
N GLN A 460 -9.18 -20.89 17.77
CA GLN A 460 -10.46 -21.02 17.06
C GLN A 460 -10.29 -20.97 15.54
N LEU A 461 -9.20 -20.38 15.05
CA LEU A 461 -8.96 -20.20 13.61
C LEU A 461 -8.13 -21.31 12.99
N LEU A 462 -7.12 -21.81 13.70
CA LEU A 462 -6.16 -22.74 13.11
C LEU A 462 -6.85 -23.93 12.45
N GLY A 463 -7.85 -24.53 13.09
CA GLY A 463 -8.56 -25.70 12.55
C GLY A 463 -9.29 -25.47 11.23
N ALA A 464 -9.65 -24.23 10.91
CA ALA A 464 -10.42 -23.86 9.71
C ALA A 464 -9.55 -23.22 8.61
N LEU A 465 -8.28 -22.94 8.90
CA LEU A 465 -7.36 -22.25 7.98
C LEU A 465 -6.36 -23.22 7.35
N ASP A 466 -6.04 -22.97 6.09
CA ASP A 466 -4.99 -23.65 5.32
C ASP A 466 -4.12 -22.65 4.55
N GLY A 467 -2.96 -23.11 4.07
CA GLY A 467 -2.02 -22.29 3.30
C GLY A 467 -1.54 -21.04 4.04
N GLU A 468 -1.41 -19.94 3.31
CA GLU A 468 -0.83 -18.69 3.82
C GLU A 468 -1.61 -18.08 4.99
N ALA A 469 -2.94 -18.23 5.02
CA ALA A 469 -3.76 -17.67 6.09
C ALA A 469 -3.47 -18.38 7.44
N ARG A 470 -3.22 -19.69 7.39
CA ARG A 470 -2.83 -20.45 8.57
C ARG A 470 -1.44 -20.04 9.04
N ASP A 471 -0.50 -19.83 8.11
CA ASP A 471 0.86 -19.42 8.42
C ASP A 471 0.88 -18.11 9.20
N ALA A 472 0.13 -17.11 8.74
CA ALA A 472 0.02 -15.83 9.43
C ALA A 472 -0.50 -15.99 10.88
N VAL A 473 -1.46 -16.90 11.11
CA VAL A 473 -1.96 -17.18 12.47
C VAL A 473 -0.93 -17.94 13.31
N VAL A 474 -0.17 -18.87 12.72
CA VAL A 474 0.93 -19.58 13.40
C VAL A 474 2.03 -18.59 13.80
N GLU A 475 2.43 -17.69 12.91
CA GLU A 475 3.39 -16.62 13.18
C GLU A 475 2.97 -15.77 14.38
N LEU A 476 1.73 -15.29 14.36
CA LEU A 476 1.17 -14.48 15.43
C LEU A 476 1.14 -15.23 16.78
N ARG A 477 0.90 -16.54 16.76
CA ARG A 477 0.96 -17.38 17.97
C ARG A 477 2.38 -17.55 18.48
N VAL A 478 3.35 -17.72 17.60
CA VAL A 478 4.78 -17.81 17.97
C VAL A 478 5.22 -16.50 18.63
N GLU A 479 4.82 -15.37 18.05
CA GLU A 479 5.01 -14.03 18.64
C GLU A 479 4.38 -13.94 20.03
N ALA A 480 3.09 -14.28 20.17
CA ALA A 480 2.37 -14.23 21.44
C ALA A 480 2.96 -15.17 22.51
N LEU A 481 3.37 -16.39 22.13
CA LEU A 481 4.05 -17.32 23.04
C LEU A 481 5.41 -16.78 23.47
N SER A 482 6.15 -16.15 22.56
CA SER A 482 7.46 -15.58 22.86
C SER A 482 7.35 -14.38 23.79
N ALA A 483 6.37 -13.50 23.57
CA ALA A 483 6.08 -12.36 24.45
C ALA A 483 5.59 -12.79 25.85
N LEU A 484 5.03 -13.99 25.97
CA LEU A 484 4.66 -14.62 27.24
C LEU A 484 5.77 -15.49 27.84
N GLU A 485 6.99 -15.44 27.29
CA GLU A 485 8.16 -16.24 27.70
C GLU A 485 7.92 -17.77 27.62
N ARG A 486 6.94 -18.20 26.83
CA ARG A 486 6.58 -19.62 26.60
C ARG A 486 7.32 -20.19 25.39
N HIS A 487 8.64 -20.01 25.35
CA HIS A 487 9.46 -20.30 24.17
C HIS A 487 9.44 -21.78 23.74
N ASP A 488 9.37 -22.72 24.69
CA ASP A 488 9.28 -24.15 24.38
C ASP A 488 7.95 -24.52 23.72
N GLU A 489 6.87 -23.80 24.02
CA GLU A 489 5.58 -23.97 23.35
C GLU A 489 5.62 -23.40 21.95
N ALA A 490 6.25 -22.23 21.77
CA ALA A 490 6.46 -21.63 20.45
C ALA A 490 7.25 -22.59 19.54
N LEU A 491 8.34 -23.15 20.05
CA LEU A 491 9.17 -24.10 19.32
C LEU A 491 8.41 -25.40 18.96
N ARG A 492 7.61 -25.92 19.90
CA ARG A 492 6.76 -27.10 19.63
C ARG A 492 5.72 -26.80 18.55
N LEU A 493 5.12 -25.61 18.55
CA LEU A 493 4.16 -25.19 17.54
C LEU A 493 4.80 -25.13 16.15
N VAL A 494 5.95 -24.45 16.01
CA VAL A 494 6.66 -24.34 14.73
C VAL A 494 7.02 -25.72 14.17
N ARG A 495 7.57 -26.61 15.01
CA ARG A 495 7.93 -27.97 14.60
C ARG A 495 6.72 -28.84 14.25
N ALA A 496 5.61 -28.68 14.96
CA ALA A 496 4.37 -29.37 14.64
C ALA A 496 3.82 -28.94 13.28
N GLU A 497 3.89 -27.65 12.95
CA GLU A 497 3.45 -27.13 11.66
C GLU A 497 4.36 -27.57 10.51
N ALA A 498 5.68 -27.55 10.71
CA ALA A 498 6.63 -28.12 9.74
C ALA A 498 6.34 -29.60 9.46
N LYS A 499 6.07 -30.38 10.52
CA LYS A 499 5.69 -31.80 10.38
C LYS A 499 4.35 -31.97 9.64
N ARG A 500 3.37 -31.10 9.91
CA ARG A 500 2.03 -31.12 9.26
C ARG A 500 2.14 -30.91 7.75
N ARG A 501 3.05 -30.05 7.30
CA ARG A 501 3.31 -29.77 5.87
C ARG A 501 3.89 -30.95 5.10
N GLY A 502 4.41 -31.96 5.79
CA GLY A 502 5.10 -33.07 5.16
C GLY A 502 6.61 -32.88 5.02
N ASP A 503 7.21 -31.89 5.71
CA ASP A 503 8.67 -31.70 5.82
C ASP A 503 9.34 -32.76 6.73
N GLY A 504 8.87 -34.01 6.63
CA GLY A 504 9.22 -35.15 7.48
C GLY A 504 10.59 -35.78 7.21
N SER A 505 11.36 -35.26 6.26
CA SER A 505 12.79 -35.53 6.12
C SER A 505 13.51 -34.22 6.35
N GLY A 506 14.55 -34.19 7.20
CA GLY A 506 15.40 -33.02 7.43
C GLY A 506 16.20 -32.55 6.21
N ALA A 507 15.54 -32.36 5.08
CA ALA A 507 16.01 -31.79 3.84
C ALA A 507 14.79 -31.25 3.06
N ALA A 508 14.76 -29.93 2.93
CA ALA A 508 14.38 -29.22 1.72
C ALA A 508 13.10 -29.64 1.00
N THR A 509 11.98 -28.97 1.29
CA THR A 509 11.05 -28.43 0.28
C THR A 509 9.86 -27.71 0.95
N GLY A 510 10.09 -26.51 1.52
CA GLY A 510 8.98 -25.73 2.06
C GLY A 510 9.34 -24.40 2.75
N SER A 511 9.54 -23.36 1.95
CA SER A 511 9.50 -21.92 2.30
C SER A 511 10.19 -21.42 3.59
N VAL A 512 11.14 -20.52 3.36
CA VAL A 512 11.87 -19.60 4.25
C VAL A 512 11.15 -19.05 5.50
N PRO A 513 9.81 -18.86 5.58
CA PRO A 513 9.16 -18.42 6.83
C PRO A 513 9.31 -19.36 8.04
N HIS A 514 9.34 -20.69 7.86
CA HIS A 514 9.37 -21.63 8.99
C HIS A 514 10.72 -21.69 9.71
N ALA A 515 11.81 -21.73 8.94
CA ALA A 515 13.16 -21.74 9.50
C ALA A 515 13.46 -20.43 10.24
N LEU A 516 13.00 -19.29 9.71
CA LEU A 516 13.06 -17.99 10.37
C LEU A 516 12.29 -17.99 11.70
N LEU A 517 11.06 -18.51 11.72
CA LEU A 517 10.25 -18.60 12.94
C LEU A 517 10.85 -19.55 13.98
N GLU A 518 11.38 -20.70 13.56
CA GLU A 518 12.07 -21.62 14.46
C GLU A 518 13.33 -20.95 15.04
N ALA A 519 14.11 -20.27 14.20
CA ALA A 519 15.30 -19.56 14.64
C ALA A 519 14.98 -18.42 15.62
N ASP A 520 13.93 -17.63 15.37
CA ASP A 520 13.47 -16.59 16.28
C ASP A 520 13.01 -17.18 17.63
N ALA A 521 12.22 -18.25 17.61
CA ALA A 521 11.80 -18.93 18.84
C ALA A 521 13.00 -19.50 19.62
N LEU A 522 14.00 -20.07 18.93
CA LEU A 522 15.24 -20.56 19.54
C LEU A 522 16.08 -19.42 20.10
N ALA A 523 16.21 -18.31 19.38
CA ALA A 523 16.95 -17.14 19.81
C ALA A 523 16.32 -16.51 21.07
N ALA A 524 14.99 -16.36 21.08
CA ALA A 524 14.23 -15.90 22.23
C ALA A 524 14.39 -16.84 23.44
N ALA A 525 14.49 -18.16 23.21
CA ALA A 525 14.83 -19.14 24.25
C ALA A 525 16.30 -19.10 24.71
N GLY A 526 17.11 -18.16 24.22
CA GLY A 526 18.55 -18.08 24.49
C GLY A 526 19.41 -19.12 23.76
N ARG A 527 18.83 -19.93 22.86
CA ARG A 527 19.47 -21.03 22.12
C ARG A 527 20.03 -20.56 20.78
N ARG A 528 20.79 -19.46 20.80
CA ARG A 528 21.30 -18.74 19.61
C ARG A 528 22.10 -19.61 18.64
N ARG A 529 22.97 -20.50 19.16
CA ARG A 529 23.74 -21.44 18.32
C ARG A 529 22.86 -22.44 17.58
N GLU A 530 21.76 -22.87 18.20
CA GLU A 530 20.80 -23.75 17.53
C GLU A 530 19.99 -23.00 16.50
N ALA A 531 19.56 -21.76 16.81
CA ALA A 531 18.91 -20.87 15.84
C ALA A 531 19.78 -20.69 14.59
N LEU A 532 21.07 -20.38 14.79
CA LEU A 532 22.04 -20.25 13.70
C LEU A 532 22.18 -21.54 12.88
N LYS A 533 22.19 -22.71 13.54
CA LYS A 533 22.23 -24.01 12.85
C LYS A 533 20.99 -24.25 12.00
N VAL A 534 19.79 -23.89 12.49
CA VAL A 534 18.53 -24.00 11.74
C VAL A 534 18.59 -23.13 10.48
N LEU A 535 19.03 -21.88 10.60
CA LEU A 535 19.15 -20.98 9.45
C LEU A 535 20.21 -21.44 8.44
N ARG A 536 21.37 -21.93 8.89
CA ARG A 536 22.42 -22.47 8.03
C ARG A 536 22.01 -23.76 7.29
N ALA A 537 21.11 -24.55 7.87
CA ALA A 537 20.59 -25.77 7.27
C ALA A 537 19.39 -25.52 6.33
N ALA A 538 18.85 -24.30 6.31
CA ALA A 538 17.74 -23.95 5.44
C ALA A 538 18.20 -23.99 3.97
N PRO A 539 17.54 -24.79 3.11
CA PRO A 539 17.87 -24.94 1.70
C PRO A 539 17.35 -23.72 0.97
N LEU A 540 18.17 -22.68 0.92
CA LEU A 540 17.94 -21.52 0.09
C LEU A 540 18.26 -21.91 -1.35
N ALA A 541 17.22 -22.01 -2.17
CA ALA A 541 17.39 -21.87 -3.60
C ALA A 541 17.89 -20.44 -3.85
N GLY A 542 19.19 -20.31 -4.06
CA GLY A 542 19.90 -19.06 -4.35
C GLY A 542 20.43 -18.34 -3.10
N ASP A 543 21.61 -17.76 -3.22
CA ASP A 543 22.29 -16.89 -2.23
C ASP A 543 21.51 -15.59 -1.88
N GLU A 544 20.18 -15.55 -2.04
CA GLU A 544 19.39 -14.33 -2.29
C GLU A 544 18.14 -14.13 -1.40
N ASP A 545 18.02 -14.72 -0.20
CA ASP A 545 17.01 -14.23 0.78
C ASP A 545 17.62 -13.26 1.80
N PRO A 546 17.54 -11.95 1.54
CA PRO A 546 17.93 -10.87 2.45
C PRO A 546 17.58 -11.09 3.93
N ALA A 547 16.33 -11.49 4.21
CA ALA A 547 15.81 -11.57 5.57
C ALA A 547 16.49 -12.66 6.41
N THR A 548 16.66 -13.86 5.84
CA THR A 548 17.40 -14.96 6.46
C THR A 548 18.82 -14.57 6.79
N GLN A 549 19.45 -13.80 5.93
CA GLN A 549 20.84 -13.46 6.13
C GLN A 549 21.07 -12.34 7.15
N LEU A 550 20.17 -11.36 7.19
CA LEU A 550 20.17 -10.38 8.27
C LEU A 550 19.94 -11.07 9.63
N GLN A 551 19.05 -12.06 9.67
CA GLN A 551 18.82 -12.88 10.85
C GLN A 551 20.09 -13.63 11.27
N VAL A 552 20.80 -14.25 10.32
CA VAL A 552 22.10 -14.90 10.57
C VAL A 552 23.12 -13.90 11.11
N ALA A 553 23.27 -12.74 10.46
CA ALA A 553 24.22 -11.71 10.88
C ALA A 553 23.90 -11.19 12.29
N ARG A 554 22.62 -10.98 12.62
CA ARG A 554 22.19 -10.58 13.98
C ARG A 554 22.55 -11.63 15.02
N LEU A 555 22.27 -12.92 14.75
CA LEU A 555 22.61 -14.00 15.67
C LEU A 555 24.13 -14.13 15.86
N LEU A 556 24.93 -13.88 14.83
CA LEU A 556 26.39 -13.86 14.92
C LEU A 556 26.88 -12.68 15.79
N VAL A 557 26.30 -11.49 15.66
CA VAL A 557 26.60 -10.35 16.55
C VAL A 557 26.26 -10.68 18.01
N GLU A 558 25.09 -11.29 18.26
CA GLU A 558 24.70 -11.72 19.62
C GLU A 558 25.61 -12.82 20.18
N LEU A 559 26.33 -13.55 19.34
CA LEU A 559 27.33 -14.55 19.71
C LEU A 559 28.74 -13.97 19.83
N GLU A 560 28.89 -12.64 19.72
CA GLU A 560 30.18 -11.92 19.70
C GLU A 560 31.06 -12.30 18.49
N GLU A 561 30.46 -12.82 17.42
CA GLU A 561 31.10 -13.21 16.16
C GLU A 561 30.92 -12.10 15.08
N GLU A 562 31.15 -10.84 15.46
CA GLU A 562 30.91 -9.65 14.61
C GLU A 562 31.68 -9.67 13.26
N GLY A 563 32.85 -10.31 13.23
CA GLY A 563 33.64 -10.46 12.01
C GLY A 563 32.94 -11.32 10.96
N GLU A 564 32.45 -12.49 11.36
CA GLU A 564 31.70 -13.39 10.47
C GLU A 564 30.37 -12.75 10.03
N ALA A 565 29.70 -12.05 10.95
CA ALA A 565 28.49 -11.30 10.64
C ALA A 565 28.72 -10.26 9.55
N ALA A 566 29.82 -9.51 9.64
CA ALA A 566 30.17 -8.47 8.68
C ALA A 566 30.58 -9.05 7.32
N GLU A 567 31.37 -10.13 7.30
CA GLU A 567 31.73 -10.83 6.05
C GLU A 567 30.47 -11.28 5.31
N ARG A 568 29.52 -11.87 6.03
CA ARG A 568 28.27 -12.35 5.41
C ARG A 568 27.42 -11.23 4.85
N VAL A 569 27.30 -10.11 5.58
CA VAL A 569 26.57 -8.93 5.12
C VAL A 569 27.22 -8.32 3.88
N LEU A 570 28.55 -8.29 3.81
CA LEU A 570 29.29 -7.80 2.64
C LEU A 570 29.13 -8.72 1.43
N GLU A 571 29.15 -10.04 1.61
CA GLU A 571 28.88 -11.00 0.53
C GLU A 571 27.51 -10.75 -0.11
N LEU A 572 26.49 -10.44 0.69
CA LEU A 572 25.15 -10.15 0.18
C LEU A 572 25.08 -8.81 -0.52
N ALA A 573 25.71 -7.78 0.08
CA ALA A 573 25.80 -6.47 -0.53
C ALA A 573 26.50 -6.51 -1.91
N ALA A 574 27.30 -7.54 -2.19
CA ALA A 574 27.92 -7.74 -3.50
C ALA A 574 26.91 -8.04 -4.63
N ALA A 575 25.69 -8.50 -4.30
CA ALA A 575 24.61 -8.66 -5.28
C ALA A 575 24.09 -7.32 -5.83
N ASP A 576 24.46 -6.20 -5.19
CA ASP A 576 24.08 -4.82 -5.57
C ASP A 576 22.58 -4.59 -5.77
N THR A 577 21.73 -5.34 -5.07
CA THR A 577 20.28 -5.14 -5.07
C THR A 577 19.87 -4.15 -3.97
N LEU A 578 18.74 -3.46 -4.16
CA LEU A 578 18.20 -2.55 -3.15
C LEU A 578 18.08 -3.21 -1.76
N PRO A 579 17.46 -4.40 -1.60
CA PRO A 579 17.38 -5.06 -0.30
C PRO A 579 18.75 -5.36 0.32
N ALA A 580 19.70 -5.87 -0.48
CA ALA A 580 21.02 -6.22 0.03
C ALA A 580 21.83 -5.01 0.49
N ARG A 581 21.83 -3.93 -0.30
CA ARG A 581 22.50 -2.67 0.07
C ARG A 581 21.86 -2.00 1.26
N PHE A 582 20.52 -1.92 1.29
CA PHE A 582 19.80 -1.30 2.39
C PHE A 582 20.07 -2.01 3.72
N MET A 583 19.98 -3.34 3.74
CA MET A 583 20.29 -4.14 4.93
C MET A 583 21.74 -4.03 5.39
N ALA A 584 22.71 -3.99 4.47
CA ALA A 584 24.11 -3.78 4.85
C ALA A 584 24.29 -2.42 5.54
N GLY A 585 23.63 -1.39 5.00
CA GLY A 585 23.53 -0.08 5.64
C GLY A 585 22.97 -0.13 7.05
N GLN A 586 21.85 -0.84 7.25
CA GLN A 586 21.24 -1.03 8.56
C GLN A 586 22.15 -1.78 9.53
N PHE A 587 22.75 -2.89 9.09
CA PHE A 587 23.64 -3.72 9.91
C PHE A 587 24.86 -2.93 10.40
N PHE A 588 25.55 -2.22 9.50
CA PHE A 588 26.71 -1.43 9.87
C PHE A 588 26.34 -0.23 10.76
N SER A 589 25.16 0.38 10.55
CA SER A 589 24.65 1.43 11.44
C SER A 589 24.36 0.88 12.85
N ALA A 590 23.69 -0.28 12.94
CA ALA A 590 23.35 -0.91 14.21
C ALA A 590 24.60 -1.37 15.00
N THR A 591 25.67 -1.77 14.30
CA THR A 591 26.95 -2.14 14.92
C THR A 591 27.87 -0.94 15.19
N GLY A 592 27.42 0.29 14.91
CA GLY A 592 28.18 1.52 15.13
C GLY A 592 29.30 1.79 14.11
N ARG A 593 29.36 0.99 13.05
CA ARG A 593 30.34 1.09 11.94
C ARG A 593 29.81 2.02 10.85
N PHE A 594 29.52 3.27 11.22
CA PHE A 594 28.82 4.23 10.36
C PHE A 594 29.55 4.53 9.04
N ASP A 595 30.89 4.59 9.07
CA ASP A 595 31.71 4.79 7.86
C ASP A 595 31.49 3.68 6.81
N GLU A 596 31.25 2.44 7.26
CA GLU A 596 30.94 1.31 6.39
C GLU A 596 29.48 1.32 5.97
N ALA A 597 28.56 1.83 6.80
CA ALA A 597 27.15 1.96 6.45
C ALA A 597 26.91 2.94 5.29
N LEU A 598 27.63 4.07 5.28
CA LEU A 598 27.44 5.16 4.31
C LEU A 598 27.45 4.72 2.82
N PRO A 599 28.46 3.99 2.30
CA PRO A 599 28.46 3.56 0.89
C PRO A 599 27.29 2.65 0.56
N HIS A 600 26.86 1.79 1.49
CA HIS A 600 25.72 0.91 1.27
C HIS A 600 24.39 1.67 1.25
N LEU A 601 24.19 2.62 2.18
CA LEU A 601 22.99 3.44 2.24
C LEU A 601 22.87 4.40 1.06
N ARG A 602 23.99 5.00 0.62
CA ARG A 602 24.01 5.83 -0.60
C ARG A 602 23.63 5.01 -1.84
N ARG A 603 24.21 3.81 -1.99
CA ARG A 603 23.89 2.93 -3.13
C ARG A 603 22.45 2.43 -3.08
N ALA A 604 21.94 2.08 -1.89
CA ALA A 604 20.53 1.71 -1.72
C ALA A 604 19.59 2.87 -2.15
N LEU A 605 19.93 4.11 -1.78
CA LEU A 605 19.13 5.27 -2.14
C LEU A 605 19.11 5.52 -3.65
N GLU A 606 20.26 5.37 -4.32
CA GLU A 606 20.34 5.46 -5.79
C GLU A 606 19.41 4.45 -6.46
N ILE A 607 19.47 3.18 -6.07
CA ILE A 607 18.62 2.13 -6.65
C ILE A 607 17.13 2.40 -6.35
N ALA A 608 16.79 2.85 -5.13
CA ALA A 608 15.41 3.22 -4.80
C ALA A 608 14.87 4.43 -5.58
N LEU A 609 15.75 5.32 -6.03
CA LEU A 609 15.38 6.42 -6.94
C LEU A 609 15.14 5.90 -8.36
N GLU A 610 16.03 5.03 -8.87
CA GLU A 610 15.92 4.39 -10.19
C GLU A 610 14.67 3.50 -10.32
N GLU A 611 14.32 2.77 -9.26
CA GLU A 611 13.16 1.86 -9.23
C GLU A 611 11.84 2.53 -8.78
N GLU A 612 11.83 3.85 -8.55
CA GLU A 612 10.65 4.60 -8.08
C GLU A 612 9.99 4.02 -6.79
N ARG A 613 10.82 3.51 -5.86
CA ARG A 613 10.38 2.84 -4.63
C ARG A 613 10.27 3.78 -3.43
N ASP A 614 9.20 4.57 -3.38
CA ASP A 614 8.95 5.54 -2.30
C ASP A 614 8.84 4.91 -0.90
N ASP A 615 8.36 3.66 -0.82
CA ASP A 615 8.21 2.93 0.44
C ASP A 615 9.55 2.72 1.16
N VAL A 616 10.61 2.37 0.41
CA VAL A 616 11.97 2.12 0.93
C VAL A 616 12.81 3.40 0.96
N ARG A 617 12.50 4.37 0.09
CA ARG A 617 13.24 5.64 -0.03
C ARG A 617 13.24 6.43 1.27
N ALA A 618 12.08 6.57 1.92
CA ALA A 618 11.97 7.26 3.19
C ALA A 618 12.82 6.60 4.29
N ASP A 619 12.78 5.27 4.40
CA ASP A 619 13.61 4.54 5.38
C ASP A 619 15.10 4.69 5.07
N THR A 620 15.48 4.66 3.79
CA THR A 620 16.88 4.82 3.37
C THR A 620 17.42 6.22 3.66
N HIS A 621 16.63 7.27 3.41
CA HIS A 621 16.98 8.62 3.84
C HIS A 621 17.15 8.70 5.36
N PHE A 622 16.26 8.06 6.13
CA PHE A 622 16.34 8.06 7.58
C PHE A 622 17.65 7.43 8.08
N TRP A 623 17.98 6.21 7.63
CA TRP A 623 19.22 5.52 8.01
C TRP A 623 20.47 6.26 7.53
N LEU A 624 20.45 6.82 6.32
CA LEU A 624 21.55 7.64 5.81
C LEU A 624 21.73 8.91 6.65
N GLY A 625 20.63 9.55 7.06
CA GLY A 625 20.64 10.71 7.94
C GLY A 625 21.28 10.39 9.29
N GLN A 626 20.93 9.26 9.91
CA GLN A 626 21.53 8.81 11.16
C GLN A 626 23.03 8.53 10.99
N ALA A 627 23.43 7.79 9.95
CA ALA A 627 24.84 7.47 9.72
C ALA A 627 25.68 8.75 9.49
N LEU A 628 25.16 9.72 8.73
CA LEU A 628 25.80 11.01 8.47
C LEU A 628 25.91 11.87 9.73
N GLU A 629 24.90 11.88 10.59
CA GLU A 629 24.94 12.60 11.87
C GLU A 629 26.06 12.05 12.74
N ARG A 630 26.14 10.72 12.85
CA ARG A 630 27.17 10.03 13.63
C ARG A 630 28.59 10.20 13.10
N THR A 631 28.76 10.42 11.79
CA THR A 631 30.06 10.79 11.19
C THR A 631 30.35 12.29 11.23
N GLY A 632 29.45 13.10 11.81
CA GLY A 632 29.62 14.55 11.97
C GLY A 632 29.22 15.38 10.75
N GLU A 633 28.57 14.79 9.75
CA GLU A 633 28.09 15.44 8.53
C GLU A 633 26.67 16.03 8.71
N VAL A 634 26.50 16.87 9.74
CA VAL A 634 25.19 17.41 10.21
C VAL A 634 24.35 18.03 9.09
N ASP A 635 24.94 18.83 8.20
CA ASP A 635 24.22 19.46 7.09
C ASP A 635 23.66 18.44 6.09
N GLN A 636 24.39 17.34 5.86
CA GLN A 636 23.94 16.27 4.97
C GLN A 636 22.85 15.45 5.66
N ALA A 637 23.01 15.15 6.95
CA ALA A 637 22.00 14.48 7.75
C ALA A 637 20.67 15.25 7.77
N ALA A 638 20.72 16.57 7.98
CA ALA A 638 19.55 17.44 7.96
C ALA A 638 18.81 17.40 6.62
N ARG A 639 19.54 17.32 5.50
CA ARG A 639 18.92 17.14 4.18
C ARG A 639 18.19 15.81 4.08
N GLN A 640 18.78 14.72 4.57
CA GLN A 640 18.13 13.42 4.50
C GLN A 640 16.85 13.38 5.34
N PHE A 641 16.88 13.84 6.59
CA PHE A 641 15.66 13.88 7.43
C PHE A 641 14.57 14.78 6.85
N ARG A 642 14.93 15.88 6.18
CA ARG A 642 13.94 16.69 5.44
C ARG A 642 13.29 15.92 4.30
N GLU A 643 14.03 15.09 3.56
CA GLU A 643 13.42 14.23 2.54
C GLU A 643 12.47 13.19 3.17
N VAL A 644 12.82 12.63 4.34
CA VAL A 644 11.88 11.76 5.08
C VAL A 644 10.58 12.50 5.37
N LEU A 645 10.64 13.72 5.89
CA LEU A 645 9.45 14.52 6.23
C LEU A 645 8.65 14.99 4.99
N LYS A 646 9.26 15.06 3.80
CA LYS A 646 8.49 15.28 2.56
C LYS A 646 7.69 14.04 2.17
N LEU A 647 8.27 12.86 2.31
CA LEU A 647 7.64 11.58 1.96
C LEU A 647 6.62 11.15 3.04
N ARG A 648 6.94 11.41 4.31
CA ARG A 648 6.13 11.05 5.48
C ARG A 648 6.00 12.28 6.41
N PRO A 649 5.04 13.17 6.16
CA PRO A 649 4.89 14.44 6.91
C PRO A 649 4.56 14.30 8.39
N ASP A 650 4.14 13.12 8.84
CA ASP A 650 3.79 12.81 10.24
C ASP A 650 4.78 11.82 10.89
N ASP A 651 5.97 11.63 10.30
CA ASP A 651 7.02 10.77 10.87
C ASP A 651 7.64 11.44 12.12
N THR A 652 7.09 11.09 13.29
CA THR A 652 7.47 11.62 14.61
C THR A 652 8.94 11.39 14.93
N THR A 653 9.48 10.26 14.46
CA THR A 653 10.87 9.90 14.68
C THR A 653 11.79 10.83 13.89
N ALA A 654 11.54 11.03 12.59
CA ALA A 654 12.32 11.97 11.77
C ALA A 654 12.21 13.42 12.25
N MET A 655 11.03 13.85 12.71
CA MET A 655 10.85 15.17 13.34
C MET A 655 11.75 15.31 14.58
N ASN A 656 11.73 14.30 15.45
CA ASN A 656 12.53 14.32 16.66
C ASN A 656 14.03 14.32 16.36
N TYR A 657 14.52 13.47 15.46
CA TYR A 657 15.93 13.42 15.09
C TYR A 657 16.41 14.74 14.49
N LEU A 658 15.65 15.32 13.55
CA LEU A 658 16.01 16.60 12.94
C LEU A 658 16.00 17.74 13.96
N GLY A 659 14.95 17.80 14.78
CA GLY A 659 14.80 18.84 15.79
C GLY A 659 15.86 18.75 16.89
N TYR A 660 16.10 17.55 17.44
CA TYR A 660 17.16 17.34 18.43
C TYR A 660 18.54 17.68 17.86
N MET A 661 18.87 17.21 16.66
CA MET A 661 20.17 17.46 16.02
C MET A 661 20.40 18.96 15.81
N TRP A 662 19.39 19.72 15.40
CA TRP A 662 19.46 21.17 15.28
C TRP A 662 19.59 21.87 16.62
N ALA A 663 18.81 21.45 17.62
CA ALA A 663 18.93 21.94 18.99
C ALA A 663 20.36 21.74 19.52
N GLU A 664 20.92 20.55 19.31
CA GLU A 664 22.24 20.18 19.78
C GLU A 664 23.35 20.94 19.04
N ALA A 665 23.24 21.07 17.72
CA ALA A 665 24.17 21.87 16.92
C ALA A 665 24.02 23.39 17.16
N GLY A 666 22.92 23.84 17.79
CA GLY A 666 22.66 25.27 18.03
C GLY A 666 22.24 26.03 16.77
N VAL A 667 21.64 25.34 15.80
CA VAL A 667 21.21 25.91 14.51
C VAL A 667 19.70 25.75 14.37
N GLU A 668 19.04 26.69 13.69
CA GLU A 668 17.59 26.61 13.40
C GLU A 668 16.73 26.29 14.64
N LEU A 669 17.06 26.87 15.80
CA LEU A 669 16.52 26.47 17.11
C LEU A 669 15.00 26.60 17.20
N GLU A 670 14.40 27.62 16.58
CA GLU A 670 12.96 27.78 16.52
C GLU A 670 12.28 26.71 15.66
N ALA A 671 12.89 26.34 14.53
CA ALA A 671 12.38 25.26 13.68
C ALA A 671 12.57 23.89 14.36
N ALA A 672 13.67 23.70 15.08
CA ALA A 672 13.92 22.54 15.91
C ALA A 672 12.82 22.36 16.96
N LEU A 673 12.49 23.44 17.68
CA LEU A 673 11.42 23.47 18.65
C LEU A 673 10.07 23.07 18.03
N GLN A 674 9.70 23.65 16.88
CA GLN A 674 8.43 23.31 16.21
C GLN A 674 8.34 21.83 15.83
N LEU A 675 9.44 21.23 15.36
CA LEU A 675 9.47 19.81 15.00
C LEU A 675 9.30 18.90 16.22
N VAL A 676 10.06 19.14 17.30
CA VAL A 676 9.95 18.33 18.53
C VAL A 676 8.62 18.55 19.25
N GLU A 677 8.06 19.77 19.24
CA GLU A 677 6.72 20.06 19.76
C GLU A 677 5.66 19.23 19.03
N ARG A 678 5.73 19.17 17.69
CA ARG A 678 4.81 18.36 16.89
C ARG A 678 4.98 16.86 17.16
N ALA A 679 6.22 16.37 17.30
CA ALA A 679 6.48 14.97 17.66
C ALA A 679 5.85 14.62 19.01
N VAL A 680 5.99 15.49 20.02
CA VAL A 680 5.39 15.32 21.36
C VAL A 680 3.86 15.45 21.34
N GLN A 681 3.28 16.27 20.46
CA GLN A 681 1.82 16.35 20.32
C GLN A 681 1.22 15.04 19.80
N ILE A 682 1.92 14.35 18.91
CA ILE A 682 1.48 13.06 18.35
C ILE A 682 1.75 11.93 19.36
N GLU A 683 2.93 11.91 20.00
CA GLU A 683 3.32 10.90 20.99
C GLU A 683 3.65 11.52 22.36
N PRO A 684 2.63 11.91 23.16
CA PRO A 684 2.83 12.67 24.40
C PRO A 684 3.46 11.87 25.55
N GLU A 685 3.49 10.55 25.46
CA GLU A 685 4.06 9.68 26.49
C GLU A 685 5.48 9.20 26.15
N ASN A 686 6.02 9.62 25.00
CA ASN A 686 7.37 9.26 24.59
C ASN A 686 8.42 10.13 25.32
N GLY A 687 9.03 9.56 26.37
CA GLY A 687 9.99 10.28 27.23
C GLY A 687 11.17 10.89 26.48
N SER A 688 11.66 10.25 25.42
CA SER A 688 12.79 10.74 24.60
C SER A 688 12.42 11.98 23.78
N TYR A 689 11.15 12.07 23.33
CA TYR A 689 10.68 13.24 22.57
C TYR A 689 10.44 14.42 23.52
N VAL A 690 9.90 14.15 24.70
CA VAL A 690 9.73 15.15 25.75
C VAL A 690 11.11 15.67 26.24
N ASP A 691 12.12 14.81 26.30
CA ASP A 691 13.52 15.23 26.56
C ASP A 691 14.05 16.14 25.45
N SER A 692 13.87 15.76 24.18
CA SER A 692 14.31 16.55 23.03
C SER A 692 13.64 17.94 22.99
N LEU A 693 12.34 18.01 23.36
CA LEU A 693 11.62 19.26 23.55
C LEU A 693 12.24 20.12 24.66
N GLY A 694 12.50 19.51 25.82
CA GLY A 694 13.16 20.17 26.94
C GLY A 694 14.55 20.69 26.56
N TRP A 695 15.32 19.91 25.81
CA TRP A 695 16.64 20.31 25.32
C TRP A 695 16.56 21.48 24.33
N ALA A 696 15.64 21.43 23.36
CA ALA A 696 15.43 22.56 22.43
C ALA A 696 15.07 23.85 23.17
N LEU A 697 14.17 23.77 24.17
CA LEU A 697 13.80 24.90 25.04
C LEU A 697 14.99 25.42 25.85
N PHE A 698 15.83 24.53 26.39
CA PHE A 698 17.05 24.90 27.12
C PHE A 698 18.02 25.66 26.22
N ARG A 699 18.23 25.17 24.99
CA ARG A 699 19.12 25.80 24.00
C ARG A 699 18.61 27.17 23.52
N LEU A 700 17.30 27.40 23.57
CA LEU A 700 16.65 28.70 23.36
C LEU A 700 16.70 29.63 24.60
N GLY A 701 17.22 29.16 25.74
CA GLY A 701 17.26 29.91 26.99
C GLY A 701 15.92 29.97 27.75
N ARG A 702 14.94 29.16 27.37
CA ARG A 702 13.62 29.06 28.01
C ARG A 702 13.67 28.08 29.19
N PHE A 703 14.46 28.41 30.21
CA PHE A 703 14.86 27.49 31.27
C PHE A 703 13.70 26.90 32.09
N GLU A 704 12.66 27.68 32.41
CA GLU A 704 11.51 27.18 33.18
C GLU A 704 10.68 26.14 32.41
N GLU A 705 10.48 26.37 31.11
CA GLU A 705 9.75 25.44 30.25
C GLU A 705 10.58 24.20 29.93
N ALA A 706 11.90 24.37 29.77
CA ALA A 706 12.86 23.28 29.66
C ALA A 706 12.83 22.39 30.90
N ARG A 707 12.85 23.00 32.10
CA ARG A 707 12.76 22.30 33.38
C ARG A 707 11.47 21.47 33.46
N ALA A 708 10.31 22.08 33.21
CA ALA A 708 9.03 21.38 33.26
C ALA A 708 8.98 20.19 32.29
N SER A 709 9.52 20.36 31.08
CA SER A 709 9.60 19.30 30.08
C SER A 709 10.54 18.17 30.51
N LEU A 710 11.75 18.49 30.98
CA LEU A 710 12.75 17.49 31.39
C LEU A 710 12.38 16.76 32.69
N GLU A 711 11.69 17.43 33.62
CA GLU A 711 11.12 16.76 34.79
C GLU A 711 10.04 15.75 34.38
N ARG A 712 9.19 16.11 33.42
CA ARG A 712 8.22 15.18 32.82
C ARG A 712 8.92 14.04 32.08
N ALA A 713 9.95 14.32 31.29
CA ALA A 713 10.73 13.30 30.60
C ALA A 713 11.36 12.30 31.60
N SER A 714 11.88 12.79 32.72
CA SER A 714 12.44 11.95 33.79
C SER A 714 11.37 11.09 34.49
N GLN A 715 10.12 11.55 34.55
CA GLN A 715 9.00 10.74 35.06
C GLN A 715 8.55 9.67 34.07
N LEU A 716 8.53 9.99 32.76
CA LEU A 716 8.17 9.06 31.69
C LEU A 716 9.25 7.99 31.47
N SER A 717 10.52 8.34 31.67
CA SER A 717 11.65 7.42 31.51
C SER A 717 12.59 7.48 32.73
N PRO A 718 12.18 6.93 33.89
CA PRO A 718 13.00 6.94 35.09
C PRO A 718 14.31 6.18 34.89
N GLY A 719 15.43 6.81 35.25
CA GLY A 719 16.75 6.17 35.18
C GLY A 719 17.44 6.25 33.81
N ASN A 720 17.00 7.12 32.90
CA ASN A 720 17.76 7.46 31.70
C ASN A 720 18.87 8.47 32.04
N ALA A 721 20.14 8.09 31.85
CA ALA A 721 21.29 8.92 32.21
C ALA A 721 21.33 10.27 31.47
N VAL A 722 20.94 10.30 30.18
CA VAL A 722 20.97 11.52 29.38
C VAL A 722 19.90 12.51 29.82
N ILE A 723 18.69 12.03 30.11
CA ILE A 723 17.61 12.91 30.60
C ILE A 723 18.00 13.52 31.95
N LEU A 724 18.63 12.73 32.83
CA LEU A 724 19.15 13.24 34.11
C LEU A 724 20.29 14.24 33.90
N GLU A 725 21.14 14.03 32.90
CA GLU A 725 22.19 14.97 32.50
C GLU A 725 21.62 16.29 31.97
N HIS A 726 20.67 16.25 31.02
CA HIS A 726 19.99 17.43 30.50
C HIS A 726 19.26 18.20 31.61
N LEU A 727 18.53 17.50 32.48
CA LEU A 727 17.88 18.11 33.62
C LEU A 727 18.89 18.75 34.56
N GLY A 728 20.02 18.08 34.83
CA GLY A 728 21.14 18.62 35.58
C GLY A 728 21.73 19.89 34.95
N ASP A 729 21.84 19.94 33.61
CA ASP A 729 22.28 21.14 32.89
C ASP A 729 21.32 22.31 33.07
N VAL A 730 20.00 22.07 33.09
CA VAL A 730 19.00 23.10 33.39
C VAL A 730 19.17 23.61 34.82
N TYR A 731 19.22 22.71 35.80
CA TYR A 731 19.42 23.09 37.21
C TYR A 731 20.73 23.86 37.44
N ARG A 732 21.80 23.49 36.72
CA ARG A 732 23.06 24.23 36.76
C ARG A 732 22.90 25.63 36.17
N ALA A 733 22.20 25.77 35.04
CA ALA A 733 21.97 27.06 34.40
C ALA A 733 21.06 27.99 35.22
N THR A 734 20.12 27.43 35.99
CA THR A 734 19.25 28.20 36.91
C THR A 734 19.88 28.49 38.27
N GLY A 735 21.09 27.95 38.54
CA GLY A 735 21.87 28.22 39.76
C GLY A 735 21.59 27.27 40.92
N GLU A 736 20.79 26.23 40.71
CA GLU A 736 20.44 25.19 41.67
C GLU A 736 21.51 24.08 41.68
N LEU A 737 22.74 24.46 42.06
CA LEU A 737 23.95 23.64 41.89
C LEU A 737 23.91 22.31 42.65
N ASP A 738 23.29 22.26 43.83
CA ASP A 738 23.16 21.03 44.62
C ASP A 738 22.26 20.01 43.92
N ALA A 739 21.13 20.46 43.34
CA ALA A 739 20.21 19.62 42.59
C ALA A 739 20.87 19.10 41.29
N ALA A 740 21.63 19.96 40.59
CA ALA A 740 22.41 19.55 39.43
C ALA A 740 23.44 18.46 39.77
N ALA A 741 24.18 18.62 40.88
CA ALA A 741 25.16 17.64 41.33
C ALA A 741 24.52 16.29 41.70
N GLU A 742 23.34 16.30 42.32
CA GLU A 742 22.59 15.07 42.60
C GLU A 742 22.17 14.34 41.32
N LEU A 743 21.68 15.06 40.33
CA LEU A 743 21.24 14.47 39.05
C LEU A 743 22.41 13.91 38.25
N TYR A 744 23.54 14.65 38.17
CA TYR A 744 24.74 14.12 37.53
C TYR A 744 25.29 12.89 38.26
N ARG A 745 25.22 12.83 39.59
CA ARG A 745 25.64 11.63 40.34
C ARG A 745 24.75 10.43 40.01
N LYS A 746 23.43 10.64 39.94
CA LYS A 746 22.48 9.60 39.51
C LYS A 746 22.76 9.15 38.07
N ALA A 747 23.05 10.09 37.17
CA ALA A 747 23.45 9.78 35.79
C ALA A 747 24.74 8.96 35.73
N TYR A 748 25.72 9.28 36.58
CA TYR A 748 26.99 8.54 36.69
C TYR A 748 26.80 7.13 37.23
N GLU A 749 25.92 6.94 38.22
CA GLU A 749 25.59 5.63 38.80
C GLU A 749 24.91 4.67 37.80
N ILE A 750 24.35 5.18 36.71
CA ILE A 750 23.76 4.37 35.63
C ILE A 750 24.86 3.74 34.74
N GLU A 751 26.12 4.16 34.87
CA GLU A 751 27.29 3.59 34.17
C GLU A 751 27.17 3.54 32.64
N ASP A 752 26.50 4.52 32.02
CA ASP A 752 26.40 4.63 30.57
C ASP A 752 27.75 5.06 29.96
N PRO A 753 28.46 4.18 29.21
CA PRO A 753 29.80 4.47 28.70
C PRO A 753 29.87 5.68 27.76
N GLU A 754 28.76 6.04 27.10
CA GLU A 754 28.73 7.17 26.15
C GLU A 754 28.70 8.52 26.88
N ASN A 755 28.16 8.56 28.09
CA ASN A 755 27.94 9.79 28.86
C ASN A 755 28.84 9.91 30.08
N LEU A 756 29.47 8.81 30.50
CA LEU A 756 30.29 8.73 31.72
C LEU A 756 31.36 9.84 31.77
N GLU A 757 32.10 10.06 30.68
CA GLU A 757 33.14 11.10 30.63
C GLU A 757 32.55 12.52 30.69
N SER A 758 31.41 12.76 30.03
CA SER A 758 30.72 14.06 30.06
C SER A 758 30.24 14.39 31.46
N VAL A 759 29.55 13.43 32.09
CA VAL A 759 28.98 13.54 33.43
C VAL A 759 30.08 13.69 34.49
N GLU A 760 31.17 12.92 34.40
CA GLU A 760 32.32 13.03 35.31
C GLU A 760 32.98 14.42 35.21
N ARG A 761 33.11 14.95 34.00
CA ARG A 761 33.60 16.32 33.79
C ARG A 761 32.64 17.36 34.37
N LYS A 762 31.33 17.24 34.15
CA LYS A 762 30.31 18.17 34.68
C LYS A 762 30.29 18.17 36.21
N LEU A 763 30.46 17.01 36.85
CA LEU A 763 30.63 16.88 38.30
C LEU A 763 31.88 17.62 38.79
N ARG A 764 33.04 17.41 38.17
CA ARG A 764 34.28 18.12 38.51
C ARG A 764 34.17 19.64 38.34
N GLU A 765 33.49 20.10 37.28
CA GLU A 765 33.22 21.52 37.04
C GLU A 765 32.39 22.13 38.19
N LEU A 766 31.31 21.47 38.62
CA LEU A 766 30.49 21.91 39.75
C LEU A 766 31.26 21.97 41.07
N GLU A 767 32.07 20.95 41.37
CA GLU A 767 32.92 20.93 42.58
C GLU A 767 33.85 22.14 42.61
N SER A 768 34.49 22.47 41.48
CA SER A 768 35.36 23.65 41.38
C SER A 768 34.62 24.99 41.54
N MET A 769 33.34 25.07 41.13
CA MET A 769 32.49 26.26 41.32
C MET A 769 32.08 26.44 42.78
N THR A 770 31.82 25.34 43.49
CA THR A 770 31.48 25.39 44.92
C THR A 770 32.67 25.71 45.82
N GLU A 771 33.89 25.28 45.46
CA GLU A 771 35.13 25.59 46.21
C GLU A 771 35.64 27.02 45.99
N SER A 772 35.35 27.65 44.85
CA SER A 772 35.78 29.01 44.52
C SER A 772 34.86 30.12 45.06
N THR A 773 33.72 29.76 45.67
CA THR A 773 32.82 30.70 46.32
C THR A 773 33.23 30.88 47.80
N PRO A 774 33.68 32.06 48.26
CA PRO A 774 34.11 32.21 49.65
C PRO A 774 32.91 31.99 50.58
N ARG A 775 33.00 30.98 51.45
CA ARG A 775 32.07 30.80 52.58
C ARG A 775 32.04 32.08 53.40
N VAL A 776 31.04 32.93 53.16
CA VAL A 776 30.70 34.01 54.09
C VAL A 776 30.17 33.33 55.34
N ARG A 777 31.04 33.20 56.35
CA ARG A 777 30.60 32.86 57.71
C ARG A 777 29.61 33.92 58.17
N ARG A 778 28.36 33.52 58.39
CA ARG A 778 27.46 34.15 59.35
C ARG A 778 26.87 33.09 60.24
#